data_AF-A0A151FA60-F1
#
_entry.id   AF-A0A151FA60-F1
#
_cell.length_a   1.000
_cell.length_b   1.000
_cell.length_c   1.000
_cell.angle_alpha   90.00
_cell.angle_beta   90.00
_cell.angle_gamma   90.00
#
_symmetry.space_group_name_H-M   'P 1'
#
loop_
_entity.id
_entity.type
_entity.pdbx_description
1 polymer ?
#
loop_
_entity_poly.entity_id
_entity_poly.type
_entity_poly.pdbx_seq_one_letter_code
_entity_poly.pdbx_strand_id
1 'polypeptide(L)'
;MKAYSALILFTLLLSSCITEESPLPQTESEIPEVVEIPDQPFGIHTTSQLYTYLPRLGASWTFIGLLWKDVEPEQDVWNFQKADNIIQEARNNNITLIVKIRTGTCWATKEKSPSETSSPPERLEDYSQFVSTVVSRYKNDVQYWAIENEMNTQRFWTGTLEEYNQVLETAYTTIKEVDPNVQVLDSGFASMTYGICITRDLYEHGEVEEAITFFNEYYKRREIAISSEAELQEAVYSEDAQRTYTMMMDHFENLYYDVYQLHYYEEYRLLDDVIHFIKDHLKKERQIFAVEMGYAYRDDTTYEEQTHAEDMVKLMVSLRAEAISVQIYLPLIDLDADGAEQWRGLVSPERERRPALTSYMVTARLLKDKEFIKKGESDIVWYEFQDVSVLWSEHVTTVDIPEKVMVVDIEGERTVAGHSLEVGPRPLFLVKLQSANYEIAQNIEIAENVESVEFPSYDGAVVRGFLVDPQEDNTVYPAVVLVHGGRSSQQAALQMAETIGKLCVDHGYVALSVDYRDGPLGLQDVEDTLAAIAFLKTLDFVDAERVGVYGGSHGGYIALMCAWRSDVKAVVEAAGFCDLKEMAERILQPGDEKSQWMEQMVEFYGGYPDEVPDAYMEYSPCGHIAEFTAPVFIIHGKMDTTVPVEHAYTLQELLDYHNKPYEIYLSEEGAHGFYHTRTAEAAKVWELIFDFFDKYLKS
;
A
#
# COMPACT_ATOMS: atom_id res chain seq x y z
N MET A 1 -37.05 66.36 8.04
CA MET A 1 -38.45 66.22 7.58
C MET A 1 -38.39 65.95 6.09
N LYS A 2 -38.40 64.68 5.69
CA LYS A 2 -39.59 63.85 5.36
C LYS A 2 -40.10 64.11 3.95
N ALA A 3 -39.85 63.10 3.11
CA ALA A 3 -40.78 62.45 2.18
C ALA A 3 -41.64 63.30 1.24
N TYR A 4 -41.37 63.16 -0.06
CA TYR A 4 -42.32 63.27 -1.17
C TYR A 4 -42.19 61.95 -1.95
N SER A 5 -43.22 61.10 -2.01
CA SER A 5 -44.30 61.10 -3.02
C SER A 5 -43.78 60.72 -4.41
N ALA A 6 -44.17 59.56 -4.96
CA ALA A 6 -45.19 59.41 -6.01
C ALA A 6 -44.56 58.53 -7.13
N LEU A 7 -45.22 57.78 -8.01
CA LEU A 7 -46.59 57.78 -8.56
C LEU A 7 -46.75 56.43 -9.34
N ILE A 8 -47.76 55.60 -9.08
CA ILE A 8 -49.01 55.34 -9.87
C ILE A 8 -48.84 54.68 -11.28
N LEU A 9 -49.52 53.53 -11.51
CA LEU A 9 -50.68 53.27 -12.43
C LEU A 9 -50.72 51.76 -12.81
N PHE A 10 -51.78 51.00 -12.50
CA PHE A 10 -53.00 50.74 -13.33
C PHE A 10 -52.64 49.99 -14.64
N THR A 11 -53.21 48.85 -15.08
CA THR A 11 -54.63 48.45 -15.16
C THR A 11 -54.74 47.03 -15.79
N LEU A 12 -55.62 46.18 -15.24
CA LEU A 12 -56.63 45.28 -15.88
C LEU A 12 -56.37 44.37 -17.12
N LEU A 13 -56.99 43.17 -17.02
CA LEU A 13 -57.80 42.41 -18.00
C LEU A 13 -57.23 41.14 -18.69
N LEU A 14 -57.66 40.01 -18.12
CA LEU A 14 -58.31 38.82 -18.71
C LEU A 14 -58.22 38.50 -20.22
N SER A 15 -57.89 37.21 -20.43
CA SER A 15 -58.48 36.23 -21.36
C SER A 15 -57.85 36.04 -22.74
N SER A 16 -57.12 34.93 -22.89
CA SER A 16 -57.28 33.99 -24.02
C SER A 16 -56.55 32.67 -23.72
N CYS A 17 -57.28 31.56 -23.80
CA CYS A 17 -56.77 30.19 -23.76
C CYS A 17 -55.66 29.97 -24.80
N ILE A 18 -54.66 29.15 -24.47
CA ILE A 18 -54.10 28.05 -25.27
C ILE A 18 -53.24 27.19 -24.33
N THR A 19 -53.29 25.89 -24.55
CA THR A 19 -52.60 24.80 -23.86
C THR A 19 -51.08 24.96 -23.85
N GLU A 20 -50.46 24.93 -22.67
CA GLU A 20 -49.02 24.70 -22.51
C GLU A 20 -48.80 23.67 -21.40
N GLU A 21 -48.02 22.66 -21.74
CA GLU A 21 -47.47 21.65 -20.85
C GLU A 21 -46.77 22.33 -19.67
N SER A 22 -46.98 21.79 -18.47
CA SER A 22 -46.20 22.22 -17.30
C SER A 22 -44.74 21.83 -17.53
N PRO A 23 -43.77 22.75 -17.56
CA PRO A 23 -42.38 22.35 -17.51
C PRO A 23 -42.14 21.78 -16.10
N LEU A 24 -41.59 20.57 -16.05
CA LEU A 24 -41.01 20.01 -14.83
C LEU A 24 -39.96 21.00 -14.29
N PRO A 25 -39.82 21.13 -12.96
CA PRO A 25 -38.77 21.98 -12.42
C PRO A 25 -37.42 21.37 -12.80
N GLN A 26 -36.64 22.11 -13.60
CA GLN A 26 -35.21 21.88 -13.73
C GLN A 26 -34.58 22.22 -12.37
N THR A 27 -34.46 21.21 -11.52
CA THR A 27 -33.45 21.22 -10.48
C THR A 27 -32.12 20.96 -11.18
N GLU A 28 -31.31 22.01 -11.34
CA GLU A 28 -29.87 21.85 -11.49
C GLU A 28 -29.43 20.94 -10.34
N SER A 29 -29.03 19.72 -10.71
CA SER A 29 -28.49 18.72 -9.81
C SER A 29 -27.23 19.32 -9.20
N GLU A 30 -27.32 19.78 -7.95
CA GLU A 30 -26.15 19.96 -7.11
C GLU A 30 -25.42 18.62 -7.11
N ILE A 31 -24.25 18.58 -7.76
CA ILE A 31 -23.31 17.47 -7.68
C ILE A 31 -23.08 17.24 -6.18
N PRO A 32 -23.30 16.03 -5.64
CA PRO A 32 -23.01 15.77 -4.24
C PRO A 32 -21.59 16.23 -3.92
N GLU A 33 -21.38 16.87 -2.76
CA GLU A 33 -20.05 17.14 -2.23
C GLU A 33 -19.18 15.89 -2.44
N VAL A 34 -18.03 16.08 -3.09
CA VAL A 34 -17.09 15.01 -3.42
C VAL A 34 -16.86 14.17 -2.16
N VAL A 35 -17.37 12.94 -2.16
CA VAL A 35 -17.06 11.99 -1.09
C VAL A 35 -15.55 11.86 -1.06
N GLU A 36 -14.93 12.20 0.08
CA GLU A 36 -13.49 12.08 0.25
C GLU A 36 -13.10 10.64 -0.05
N ILE A 37 -12.37 10.45 -1.16
CA ILE A 37 -11.73 9.19 -1.48
C ILE A 37 -10.61 9.03 -0.46
N PRO A 38 -10.53 7.91 0.29
CA PRO A 38 -9.42 7.64 1.20
C PRO A 38 -8.05 8.01 0.61
N ASP A 39 -7.15 8.48 1.46
CA ASP A 39 -5.84 9.09 1.10
C ASP A 39 -4.90 8.23 0.22
N GLN A 40 -5.26 6.99 -0.15
CA GLN A 40 -4.49 6.13 -1.03
C GLN A 40 -5.35 5.52 -2.15
N PRO A 41 -4.99 5.71 -3.44
CA PRO A 41 -5.77 5.25 -4.58
C PRO A 41 -5.56 3.76 -4.91
N PHE A 42 -4.75 3.04 -4.13
CA PHE A 42 -4.29 1.69 -4.46
C PHE A 42 -4.94 0.62 -3.59
N GLY A 43 -5.26 -0.50 -4.21
CA GLY A 43 -5.85 -1.68 -3.60
C GLY A 43 -5.28 -2.98 -4.15
N ILE A 44 -5.54 -4.06 -3.44
CA ILE A 44 -5.24 -5.42 -3.88
C ILE A 44 -6.42 -6.31 -3.52
N HIS A 45 -6.89 -7.11 -4.47
CA HIS A 45 -7.94 -8.08 -4.24
C HIS A 45 -7.40 -9.29 -3.46
N THR A 46 -8.02 -9.60 -2.31
CA THR A 46 -7.68 -10.76 -1.50
C THR A 46 -8.80 -11.13 -0.53
N THR A 47 -8.59 -12.20 0.24
CA THR A 47 -9.53 -12.69 1.27
C THR A 47 -9.39 -11.89 2.57
N SER A 48 -10.47 -11.82 3.36
CA SER A 48 -10.50 -11.03 4.60
C SER A 48 -9.45 -11.44 5.63
N GLN A 49 -9.01 -12.69 5.61
CA GLN A 49 -7.93 -13.20 6.48
C GLN A 49 -6.58 -12.49 6.23
N LEU A 50 -6.42 -11.83 5.08
CA LEU A 50 -5.18 -11.17 4.67
C LEU A 50 -5.27 -9.64 4.69
N TYR A 51 -6.39 -9.06 5.13
CA TYR A 51 -6.57 -7.61 5.19
C TYR A 51 -5.54 -6.92 6.09
N THR A 52 -5.08 -7.58 7.15
CA THR A 52 -4.02 -7.04 8.03
C THR A 52 -2.69 -6.75 7.32
N TYR A 53 -2.45 -7.37 6.18
CA TYR A 53 -1.22 -7.16 5.40
C TYR A 53 -1.33 -6.02 4.40
N LEU A 54 -2.54 -5.71 3.89
CA LEU A 54 -2.72 -4.74 2.80
C LEU A 54 -2.11 -3.35 3.09
N PRO A 55 -2.30 -2.74 4.27
CA PRO A 55 -1.73 -1.42 4.54
C PRO A 55 -0.19 -1.42 4.49
N ARG A 56 0.44 -2.53 4.88
CA ARG A 56 1.91 -2.71 4.83
C ARG A 56 2.43 -2.82 3.38
N LEU A 57 1.55 -3.20 2.45
CA LEU A 57 1.85 -3.30 1.02
C LEU A 57 1.56 -1.99 0.27
N GLY A 58 1.09 -0.94 0.96
CA GLY A 58 0.66 0.31 0.32
C GLY A 58 -0.73 0.23 -0.32
N ALA A 59 -1.56 -0.71 0.13
CA ALA A 59 -2.92 -0.91 -0.35
C ALA A 59 -3.94 -0.62 0.77
N SER A 60 -5.01 0.08 0.43
CA SER A 60 -6.12 0.36 1.35
C SER A 60 -7.50 0.03 0.77
N TRP A 61 -7.55 -0.41 -0.49
CA TRP A 61 -8.78 -0.80 -1.16
C TRP A 61 -8.84 -2.29 -1.48
N THR A 62 -10.04 -2.85 -1.42
CA THR A 62 -10.34 -4.17 -1.96
C THR A 62 -11.84 -4.29 -2.22
N PHE A 63 -12.27 -5.40 -2.80
CA PHE A 63 -13.69 -5.64 -3.06
C PHE A 63 -14.09 -7.06 -2.66
N ILE A 64 -15.38 -7.24 -2.33
CA ILE A 64 -15.97 -8.53 -1.99
C ILE A 64 -17.32 -8.71 -2.67
N GLY A 65 -17.65 -9.95 -3.03
CA GLY A 65 -18.98 -10.34 -3.47
C GLY A 65 -19.88 -10.73 -2.30
N LEU A 66 -21.08 -10.15 -2.23
CA LEU A 66 -22.13 -10.53 -1.30
C LEU A 66 -23.29 -11.14 -2.09
N LEU A 67 -23.46 -12.45 -1.98
CA LEU A 67 -24.52 -13.19 -2.64
C LEU A 67 -25.80 -13.15 -1.80
N TRP A 68 -26.95 -12.91 -2.45
CA TRP A 68 -28.25 -12.88 -1.78
C TRP A 68 -28.52 -14.16 -0.98
N LYS A 69 -28.33 -15.34 -1.58
CA LYS A 69 -28.52 -16.63 -0.89
C LYS A 69 -27.66 -16.83 0.37
N ASP A 70 -26.49 -16.19 0.46
CA ASP A 70 -25.60 -16.33 1.62
C ASP A 70 -26.11 -15.51 2.81
N VAL A 71 -26.84 -14.43 2.53
CA VAL A 71 -27.35 -13.47 3.52
C VAL A 71 -28.83 -13.69 3.85
N GLU A 72 -29.63 -14.10 2.87
CA GLU A 72 -31.04 -14.44 3.03
C GLU A 72 -31.32 -15.79 2.31
N PRO A 73 -30.93 -16.92 2.92
CA PRO A 73 -31.10 -18.25 2.32
C PRO A 73 -32.56 -18.65 2.06
N GLU A 74 -33.50 -18.13 2.86
CA GLU A 74 -34.94 -18.29 2.69
C GLU A 74 -35.62 -16.95 3.00
N GLN A 75 -36.82 -16.72 2.44
CA GLN A 75 -37.56 -15.47 2.64
C GLN A 75 -37.69 -15.11 4.13
N ASP A 76 -37.25 -13.90 4.48
CA ASP A 76 -37.24 -13.36 5.84
C ASP A 76 -36.35 -14.14 6.85
N VAL A 77 -35.48 -15.04 6.38
CA VAL A 77 -34.49 -15.77 7.20
C VAL A 77 -33.10 -15.22 6.92
N TRP A 78 -32.56 -14.44 7.86
CA TRP A 78 -31.32 -13.70 7.68
C TRP A 78 -30.11 -14.36 8.33
N ASN A 79 -28.97 -14.39 7.62
CA ASN A 79 -27.68 -14.85 8.10
C ASN A 79 -26.55 -13.89 7.67
N PHE A 80 -26.21 -12.95 8.56
CA PHE A 80 -25.15 -11.98 8.29
C PHE A 80 -23.75 -12.41 8.71
N GLN A 81 -23.57 -13.60 9.30
CA GLN A 81 -22.32 -13.96 10.00
C GLN A 81 -21.06 -13.81 9.14
N LYS A 82 -21.11 -14.27 7.88
CA LYS A 82 -19.97 -14.17 6.96
C LYS A 82 -19.69 -12.72 6.55
N ALA A 83 -20.74 -11.97 6.22
CA ALA A 83 -20.63 -10.57 5.82
C ALA A 83 -20.17 -9.67 6.97
N ASP A 84 -20.71 -9.88 8.18
CA ASP A 84 -20.30 -9.17 9.40
C ASP A 84 -18.80 -9.37 9.66
N ASN A 85 -18.30 -10.61 9.58
CA ASN A 85 -16.89 -10.91 9.79
C ASN A 85 -16.00 -10.19 8.78
N ILE A 86 -16.33 -10.22 7.49
CA ILE A 86 -15.54 -9.59 6.43
C ILE A 86 -15.51 -8.07 6.61
N ILE A 87 -16.66 -7.44 6.86
CA ILE A 87 -16.78 -5.99 7.01
C ILE A 87 -16.09 -5.53 8.31
N GLN A 88 -16.19 -6.31 9.39
CA GLN A 88 -15.48 -6.03 10.63
C GLN A 88 -13.95 -6.13 10.44
N GLU A 89 -13.45 -7.14 9.72
CA GLU A 89 -12.01 -7.24 9.42
C GLU A 89 -11.52 -6.07 8.58
N ALA A 90 -12.30 -5.62 7.59
CA ALA A 90 -11.94 -4.43 6.83
C ALA A 90 -11.87 -3.18 7.71
N ARG A 91 -12.88 -2.97 8.57
CA ARG A 91 -12.90 -1.85 9.53
C ARG A 91 -11.69 -1.89 10.47
N ASN A 92 -11.38 -3.06 11.05
CA ASN A 92 -10.28 -3.22 11.99
C ASN A 92 -8.91 -2.93 11.38
N ASN A 93 -8.77 -3.09 10.05
CA ASN A 93 -7.52 -2.92 9.33
C ASN A 93 -7.49 -1.66 8.44
N ASN A 94 -8.45 -0.74 8.61
CA ASN A 94 -8.59 0.49 7.82
C ASN A 94 -8.64 0.24 6.30
N ILE A 95 -9.37 -0.80 5.88
CA ILE A 95 -9.57 -1.16 4.48
C ILE A 95 -10.91 -0.62 4.01
N THR A 96 -10.88 0.09 2.89
CA THR A 96 -12.07 0.55 2.17
C THR A 96 -12.58 -0.57 1.27
N LEU A 97 -13.83 -0.98 1.50
CA LEU A 97 -14.48 -2.05 0.74
C LEU A 97 -15.42 -1.50 -0.34
N ILE A 98 -15.29 -2.05 -1.54
CA ILE A 98 -16.36 -2.08 -2.53
C ILE A 98 -17.14 -3.38 -2.32
N VAL A 99 -18.41 -3.28 -1.95
CA VAL A 99 -19.27 -4.46 -1.76
C VAL A 99 -20.12 -4.68 -3.01
N LYS A 100 -19.83 -5.76 -3.75
CA LYS A 100 -20.59 -6.18 -4.92
C LYS A 100 -21.85 -6.93 -4.47
N ILE A 101 -23.02 -6.31 -4.52
CA ILE A 101 -24.30 -6.96 -4.27
C ILE A 101 -24.64 -7.82 -5.48
N ARG A 102 -24.69 -9.14 -5.27
CA ARG A 102 -24.97 -10.12 -6.32
C ARG A 102 -26.24 -10.90 -5.99
N THR A 103 -27.16 -10.97 -6.92
CA THR A 103 -28.41 -11.75 -6.77
C THR A 103 -28.12 -13.24 -6.66
N GLY A 104 -27.14 -13.76 -7.42
CA GLY A 104 -26.89 -15.20 -7.49
C GLY A 104 -28.13 -15.97 -7.97
N THR A 105 -28.24 -17.22 -7.55
CA THR A 105 -29.48 -18.01 -7.67
C THR A 105 -29.99 -18.33 -6.27
N CYS A 106 -31.21 -17.91 -5.96
CA CYS A 106 -31.82 -18.05 -4.63
C CYS A 106 -33.34 -18.28 -4.72
N TRP A 107 -34.01 -18.31 -3.56
CA TRP A 107 -35.46 -18.48 -3.47
C TRP A 107 -36.26 -17.37 -4.17
N ALA A 108 -35.65 -16.20 -4.45
CA ALA A 108 -36.29 -15.01 -5.02
C ALA A 108 -35.96 -14.75 -6.50
N THR A 109 -35.04 -15.51 -7.12
CA THR A 109 -34.58 -15.28 -8.51
C THR A 109 -35.29 -16.21 -9.52
N LYS A 110 -35.34 -15.84 -10.80
CA LYS A 110 -36.03 -16.65 -11.84
C LYS A 110 -35.42 -18.05 -11.98
N GLU A 111 -34.10 -18.14 -11.90
CA GLU A 111 -33.41 -19.42 -11.78
C GLU A 111 -33.20 -19.78 -10.30
N LYS A 112 -33.58 -21.01 -9.95
CA LYS A 112 -33.46 -21.56 -8.59
C LYS A 112 -32.34 -22.59 -8.46
N SER A 113 -31.71 -22.96 -9.58
CA SER A 113 -30.65 -23.98 -9.60
C SER A 113 -29.42 -23.42 -8.89
N PRO A 114 -28.85 -24.11 -7.89
CA PRO A 114 -27.73 -23.58 -7.12
C PRO A 114 -26.51 -23.37 -8.00
N SER A 115 -26.19 -22.10 -8.24
CA SER A 115 -25.02 -21.59 -8.96
C SER A 115 -24.49 -20.32 -8.27
N GLU A 116 -23.29 -19.89 -8.63
CA GLU A 116 -22.77 -18.55 -8.31
C GLU A 116 -23.10 -17.52 -9.41
N THR A 117 -23.59 -17.97 -10.57
CA THR A 117 -24.14 -17.10 -11.61
C THR A 117 -25.38 -16.38 -11.07
N SER A 118 -25.48 -15.09 -11.35
CA SER A 118 -26.60 -14.25 -10.96
C SER A 118 -27.77 -14.41 -11.93
N SER A 119 -28.99 -14.37 -11.40
CA SER A 119 -30.22 -14.48 -12.16
C SER A 119 -31.18 -13.35 -11.74
N PRO A 120 -31.95 -12.78 -12.68
CA PRO A 120 -32.90 -11.72 -12.35
C PRO A 120 -33.85 -12.11 -11.22
N PRO A 121 -34.21 -11.18 -10.33
CA PRO A 121 -35.27 -11.41 -9.35
C PRO A 121 -36.60 -11.71 -10.06
N GLU A 122 -37.42 -12.57 -9.47
CA GLU A 122 -38.82 -12.76 -9.90
C GLU A 122 -39.66 -11.52 -9.58
N ARG A 123 -39.29 -10.81 -8.51
CA ARG A 123 -39.96 -9.62 -8.01
C ARG A 123 -38.94 -8.59 -7.54
N LEU A 124 -39.00 -7.38 -8.12
CA LEU A 124 -38.11 -6.28 -7.75
C LEU A 124 -38.37 -5.78 -6.33
N GLU A 125 -39.59 -5.97 -5.79
CA GLU A 125 -39.88 -5.61 -4.39
C GLU A 125 -39.06 -6.43 -3.39
N ASP A 126 -38.91 -7.74 -3.63
CA ASP A 126 -38.13 -8.62 -2.76
C ASP A 126 -36.64 -8.22 -2.83
N TYR A 127 -36.16 -7.85 -4.03
CA TYR A 127 -34.79 -7.37 -4.21
C TYR A 127 -34.54 -6.01 -3.55
N SER A 128 -35.48 -5.07 -3.67
CA SER A 128 -35.41 -3.79 -2.97
C SER A 128 -35.40 -3.97 -1.45
N GLN A 129 -36.23 -4.88 -0.90
CA GLN A 129 -36.20 -5.21 0.52
C GLN A 129 -34.84 -5.78 0.96
N PHE A 130 -34.27 -6.68 0.15
CA PHE A 130 -32.93 -7.23 0.40
C PHE A 130 -31.85 -6.15 0.41
N VAL A 131 -31.78 -5.34 -0.65
CA VAL A 131 -30.81 -4.23 -0.77
C VAL A 131 -30.97 -3.26 0.38
N SER A 132 -32.19 -2.82 0.68
CA SER A 132 -32.47 -1.89 1.79
C SER A 132 -31.99 -2.45 3.13
N THR A 133 -32.21 -3.74 3.39
CA THR A 133 -31.80 -4.41 4.63
C THR A 133 -30.28 -4.49 4.75
N VAL A 134 -29.58 -4.90 3.69
CA VAL A 134 -28.11 -5.00 3.66
C VAL A 134 -27.47 -3.63 3.83
N VAL A 135 -27.90 -2.63 3.05
CA VAL A 135 -27.32 -1.28 3.06
C VAL A 135 -27.59 -0.60 4.40
N SER A 136 -28.81 -0.74 4.95
CA SER A 136 -29.15 -0.18 6.26
C SER A 136 -28.28 -0.75 7.39
N ARG A 137 -27.90 -2.04 7.29
CA ARG A 137 -27.06 -2.71 8.28
C ARG A 137 -25.64 -2.14 8.29
N TYR A 138 -25.07 -1.87 7.12
CA TYR A 138 -23.66 -1.50 6.95
C TYR A 138 -23.42 -0.03 6.57
N LYS A 139 -24.43 0.83 6.70
CA LYS A 139 -24.37 2.26 6.32
C LYS A 139 -23.20 3.05 6.94
N ASN A 140 -22.72 2.64 8.11
CA ASN A 140 -21.60 3.32 8.78
C ASN A 140 -20.22 2.77 8.34
N ASP A 141 -20.19 1.69 7.55
CA ASP A 141 -18.98 0.91 7.26
C ASP A 141 -18.67 0.83 5.77
N VAL A 142 -19.70 0.89 4.93
CA VAL A 142 -19.58 0.68 3.48
C VAL A 142 -20.07 1.92 2.76
N GLN A 143 -19.14 2.57 2.06
CA GLN A 143 -19.39 3.78 1.26
C GLN A 143 -19.52 3.49 -0.24
N TYR A 144 -19.19 2.27 -0.69
CA TYR A 144 -19.13 1.91 -2.11
C TYR A 144 -19.86 0.60 -2.36
N TRP A 145 -20.94 0.67 -3.15
CA TRP A 145 -21.81 -0.46 -3.47
C TRP A 145 -21.80 -0.72 -4.97
N ALA A 146 -21.29 -1.86 -5.39
CA ALA A 146 -21.33 -2.28 -6.79
C ALA A 146 -22.51 -3.23 -7.02
N ILE A 147 -23.17 -3.12 -8.18
CA ILE A 147 -24.35 -3.94 -8.49
C ILE A 147 -23.98 -4.96 -9.55
N GLU A 148 -23.96 -6.23 -9.14
CA GLU A 148 -23.50 -7.37 -9.94
C GLU A 148 -22.01 -7.31 -10.34
N ASN A 149 -21.60 -8.21 -11.24
CA ASN A 149 -20.25 -8.32 -11.78
C ASN A 149 -20.34 -8.76 -13.24
N GLU A 150 -19.71 -8.03 -14.17
CA GLU A 150 -19.56 -8.40 -15.60
C GLU A 150 -20.81 -9.04 -16.21
N MET A 151 -21.95 -8.37 -16.05
CA MET A 151 -23.27 -8.86 -16.45
C MET A 151 -23.41 -9.10 -17.96
N ASN A 152 -22.48 -8.56 -18.75
CA ASN A 152 -22.38 -8.80 -20.17
C ASN A 152 -21.97 -10.24 -20.52
N THR A 153 -21.47 -11.02 -19.57
CA THR A 153 -21.09 -12.41 -19.77
C THR A 153 -22.14 -13.38 -19.21
N GLN A 154 -22.40 -14.47 -19.94
CA GLN A 154 -23.30 -15.53 -19.47
C GLN A 154 -22.79 -16.27 -18.23
N ARG A 155 -21.50 -16.12 -17.91
CA ARG A 155 -20.89 -16.68 -16.70
C ARG A 155 -21.48 -16.04 -15.45
N PHE A 156 -21.68 -14.72 -15.47
CA PHE A 156 -22.08 -13.98 -14.29
C PHE A 156 -23.56 -13.59 -14.29
N TRP A 157 -24.23 -13.54 -15.45
CA TRP A 157 -25.63 -13.13 -15.54
C TRP A 157 -26.43 -13.98 -16.53
N THR A 158 -27.57 -14.53 -16.09
CA THR A 158 -28.47 -15.30 -16.98
C THR A 158 -29.57 -14.49 -17.65
N GLY A 159 -29.81 -13.26 -17.18
CA GLY A 159 -30.88 -12.40 -17.67
C GLY A 159 -30.55 -11.62 -18.95
N THR A 160 -31.52 -10.81 -19.37
CA THR A 160 -31.35 -9.81 -20.41
C THR A 160 -30.72 -8.53 -19.86
N LEU A 161 -30.32 -7.63 -20.75
CA LEU A 161 -29.89 -6.29 -20.39
C LEU A 161 -30.99 -5.47 -19.73
N GLU A 162 -32.22 -5.56 -20.24
CA GLU A 162 -33.37 -4.86 -19.67
C GLU A 162 -33.62 -5.29 -18.22
N GLU A 163 -33.48 -6.58 -17.94
CA GLU A 163 -33.60 -7.12 -16.58
C GLU A 163 -32.47 -6.64 -15.67
N TYR A 164 -31.24 -6.55 -16.19
CA TYR A 164 -30.13 -5.95 -15.44
C TYR A 164 -30.38 -4.46 -15.16
N ASN A 165 -30.82 -3.69 -16.14
CA ASN A 165 -31.14 -2.26 -15.95
C ASN A 165 -32.22 -2.06 -14.87
N GLN A 166 -33.23 -2.93 -14.82
CA GLN A 166 -34.24 -2.92 -13.75
C GLN A 166 -33.64 -3.22 -12.37
N VAL A 167 -32.71 -4.17 -12.28
CA VAL A 167 -31.99 -4.49 -11.04
C VAL A 167 -31.12 -3.32 -10.60
N LEU A 168 -30.33 -2.74 -11.52
CA LEU A 168 -29.48 -1.58 -11.24
C LEU A 168 -30.28 -0.36 -10.78
N GLU A 169 -31.37 -0.02 -11.49
CA GLU A 169 -32.27 1.09 -11.12
C GLU A 169 -32.90 0.87 -9.74
N THR A 170 -33.37 -0.35 -9.47
CA THR A 170 -33.97 -0.71 -8.19
C THR A 170 -32.94 -0.59 -7.06
N ALA A 171 -31.73 -1.13 -7.25
CA ALA A 171 -30.67 -1.06 -6.26
C ALA A 171 -30.23 0.38 -6.01
N TYR A 172 -29.95 1.15 -7.07
CA TYR A 172 -29.54 2.55 -6.98
C TYR A 172 -30.54 3.37 -6.18
N THR A 173 -31.82 3.31 -6.56
CA THR A 173 -32.88 4.07 -5.90
C THR A 173 -32.99 3.68 -4.43
N THR A 174 -33.00 2.37 -4.14
CA THR A 174 -33.08 1.85 -2.77
C THR A 174 -31.87 2.28 -1.93
N ILE A 175 -30.65 2.20 -2.47
CA ILE A 175 -29.42 2.61 -1.78
C ILE A 175 -29.48 4.10 -1.44
N LYS A 176 -29.83 4.95 -2.42
CA LYS A 176 -29.89 6.40 -2.24
C LYS A 176 -31.00 6.84 -1.27
N GLU A 177 -32.08 6.08 -1.16
CA GLU A 177 -33.11 6.31 -0.14
C GLU A 177 -32.62 5.98 1.28
N VAL A 178 -31.77 4.97 1.44
CA VAL A 178 -31.19 4.59 2.73
C VAL A 178 -30.06 5.54 3.14
N ASP A 179 -29.15 5.84 2.20
CA ASP A 179 -28.05 6.76 2.38
C ASP A 179 -27.73 7.48 1.05
N PRO A 180 -28.02 8.78 0.93
CA PRO A 180 -27.75 9.51 -0.31
C PRO A 180 -26.25 9.78 -0.56
N ASN A 181 -25.40 9.65 0.47
CA ASN A 181 -23.98 10.04 0.39
C ASN A 181 -23.07 8.91 -0.12
N VAL A 182 -23.50 7.66 -0.05
CA VAL A 182 -22.70 6.53 -0.55
C VAL A 182 -22.64 6.53 -2.09
N GLN A 183 -21.60 5.93 -2.65
CA GLN A 183 -21.42 5.79 -4.09
C GLN A 183 -21.96 4.43 -4.57
N VAL A 184 -22.72 4.45 -5.67
CA VAL A 184 -23.18 3.25 -6.36
C VAL A 184 -22.38 3.06 -7.64
N LEU A 185 -21.73 1.91 -7.75
CA LEU A 185 -20.97 1.47 -8.91
C LEU A 185 -21.85 0.53 -9.75
N ASP A 186 -21.58 0.47 -11.06
CA ASP A 186 -22.25 -0.46 -11.98
C ASP A 186 -21.81 -1.93 -11.75
N SER A 187 -21.79 -2.79 -12.78
CA SER A 187 -21.27 -4.16 -12.69
C SER A 187 -19.83 -4.31 -13.17
N GLY A 188 -19.29 -3.28 -13.82
CA GLY A 188 -18.17 -3.42 -14.76
C GLY A 188 -18.54 -4.27 -15.98
N PHE A 189 -17.65 -4.26 -16.98
CA PHE A 189 -17.73 -5.10 -18.17
C PHE A 189 -16.47 -5.96 -18.26
N ALA A 190 -16.63 -7.20 -18.74
CA ALA A 190 -15.47 -8.04 -19.00
C ALA A 190 -14.51 -7.33 -19.97
N SER A 191 -13.20 -7.38 -19.68
CA SER A 191 -12.12 -6.71 -20.43
C SER A 191 -12.22 -6.90 -21.96
N MET A 192 -12.68 -8.08 -22.40
CA MET A 192 -12.86 -8.41 -23.82
C MET A 192 -13.92 -7.59 -24.55
N THR A 193 -14.79 -6.90 -23.82
CA THR A 193 -15.87 -6.09 -24.36
C THR A 193 -15.31 -4.86 -25.07
N TYR A 194 -14.32 -4.20 -24.47
CA TYR A 194 -13.76 -2.96 -25.02
C TYR A 194 -13.11 -3.19 -26.38
N GLY A 195 -12.38 -4.31 -26.53
CA GLY A 195 -11.76 -4.73 -27.79
C GLY A 195 -12.78 -4.80 -28.93
N ILE A 196 -13.86 -5.56 -28.76
CA ILE A 196 -14.94 -5.69 -29.76
C ILE A 196 -15.55 -4.33 -30.08
N CYS A 197 -15.83 -3.50 -29.06
CA CYS A 197 -16.55 -2.25 -29.27
C CYS A 197 -15.70 -1.20 -30.00
N ILE A 198 -14.44 -1.02 -29.60
CA ILE A 198 -13.52 -0.08 -30.25
C ILE A 198 -13.22 -0.54 -31.67
N THR A 199 -12.95 -1.83 -31.89
CA THR A 199 -12.78 -2.38 -33.24
C THR A 199 -14.00 -2.12 -34.11
N ARG A 200 -15.20 -2.27 -33.56
CA ARG A 200 -16.44 -2.02 -34.29
C ARG A 200 -16.60 -0.54 -34.65
N ASP A 201 -16.32 0.37 -33.73
CA ASP A 201 -16.39 1.81 -34.00
C ASP A 201 -15.42 2.21 -35.11
N LEU A 202 -14.15 1.77 -35.05
CA LEU A 202 -13.18 1.99 -36.13
C LEU A 202 -13.71 1.46 -37.48
N TYR A 203 -14.29 0.27 -37.48
CA TYR A 203 -14.89 -0.31 -38.68
C TYR A 203 -16.07 0.51 -39.22
N GLU A 204 -16.98 0.96 -38.35
CA GLU A 204 -18.15 1.78 -38.73
C GLU A 204 -17.75 3.17 -39.26
N HIS A 205 -16.59 3.71 -38.84
CA HIS A 205 -15.98 4.92 -39.40
C HIS A 205 -15.26 4.69 -40.74
N GLY A 206 -15.14 3.44 -41.20
CA GLY A 206 -14.48 3.07 -42.45
C GLY A 206 -12.96 2.85 -42.32
N GLU A 207 -12.44 2.76 -41.10
CA GLU A 207 -11.02 2.60 -40.77
C GLU A 207 -10.64 1.12 -40.68
N VAL A 208 -10.88 0.37 -41.76
CA VAL A 208 -10.80 -1.11 -41.77
C VAL A 208 -9.41 -1.64 -41.38
N GLU A 209 -8.32 -1.04 -41.90
CA GLU A 209 -6.95 -1.47 -41.61
C GLU A 209 -6.56 -1.23 -40.14
N GLU A 210 -7.05 -0.12 -39.57
CA GLU A 210 -6.83 0.24 -38.16
C GLU A 210 -7.63 -0.68 -37.24
N ALA A 211 -8.89 -0.96 -37.59
CA ALA A 211 -9.73 -1.92 -36.86
C ALA A 211 -9.08 -3.32 -36.79
N ILE A 212 -8.52 -3.82 -37.91
CA ILE A 212 -7.79 -5.10 -37.92
C ILE A 212 -6.55 -5.04 -37.04
N THR A 213 -5.78 -3.96 -37.13
CA THR A 213 -4.57 -3.76 -36.32
C THR A 213 -4.89 -3.75 -34.83
N PHE A 214 -5.85 -2.92 -34.43
CA PHE A 214 -6.28 -2.80 -33.03
C PHE A 214 -6.82 -4.13 -32.50
N PHE A 215 -7.68 -4.82 -33.27
CA PHE A 215 -8.18 -6.14 -32.87
C PHE A 215 -7.03 -7.13 -32.65
N ASN A 216 -6.08 -7.21 -33.58
CA ASN A 216 -4.98 -8.16 -33.45
C ASN A 216 -4.07 -7.87 -32.25
N GLU A 217 -3.82 -6.60 -31.92
CA GLU A 217 -3.04 -6.24 -30.72
C GLU A 217 -3.84 -6.49 -29.43
N TYR A 218 -5.13 -6.12 -29.39
CA TYR A 218 -5.99 -6.30 -28.21
C TYR A 218 -6.18 -7.77 -27.84
N TYR A 219 -6.32 -8.64 -28.84
CA TYR A 219 -6.57 -10.07 -28.62
C TYR A 219 -5.31 -10.95 -28.72
N LYS A 220 -4.13 -10.33 -28.86
CA LYS A 220 -2.84 -11.02 -29.03
C LYS A 220 -2.55 -12.05 -27.95
N ARG A 221 -2.83 -11.73 -26.69
CA ARG A 221 -2.58 -12.60 -25.52
C ARG A 221 -3.44 -13.87 -25.55
N ARG A 222 -4.51 -13.87 -26.33
CA ARG A 222 -5.43 -15.01 -26.52
C ARG A 222 -5.22 -15.72 -27.86
N GLU A 223 -4.19 -15.33 -28.60
CA GLU A 223 -3.83 -15.90 -29.91
C GLU A 223 -4.98 -15.85 -30.92
N ILE A 224 -5.87 -14.86 -30.79
CA ILE A 224 -6.93 -14.61 -31.76
C ILE A 224 -6.41 -13.52 -32.70
N ALA A 225 -6.40 -13.83 -33.99
CA ALA A 225 -5.99 -12.90 -35.02
C ALA A 225 -6.90 -13.01 -36.25
N ILE A 226 -7.10 -11.88 -36.90
CA ILE A 226 -7.84 -11.72 -38.15
C ILE A 226 -6.93 -11.08 -39.19
N SER A 227 -7.18 -11.41 -40.45
CA SER A 227 -6.31 -11.03 -41.58
C SER A 227 -7.07 -10.42 -42.75
N SER A 228 -8.40 -10.35 -42.66
CA SER A 228 -9.26 -9.82 -43.71
C SER A 228 -10.48 -9.08 -43.16
N GLU A 229 -11.05 -8.20 -43.98
CA GLU A 229 -12.29 -7.49 -43.63
C GLU A 229 -13.47 -8.44 -43.39
N ALA A 230 -13.52 -9.59 -44.07
CA ALA A 230 -14.56 -10.59 -43.85
C ALA A 230 -14.47 -11.22 -42.46
N GLU A 231 -13.26 -11.55 -42.01
CA GLU A 231 -13.00 -12.05 -40.65
C GLU A 231 -13.28 -10.98 -39.59
N LEU A 232 -12.94 -9.71 -39.88
CA LEU A 232 -13.29 -8.56 -39.03
C LEU A 232 -14.80 -8.43 -38.85
N GLN A 233 -15.56 -8.44 -39.95
CA GLN A 233 -17.02 -8.38 -39.91
C GLN A 233 -17.62 -9.52 -39.09
N GLU A 234 -17.13 -10.74 -39.26
CA GLU A 234 -17.57 -11.89 -38.47
C GLU A 234 -17.27 -11.70 -36.98
N ALA A 235 -16.09 -11.18 -36.63
CA ALA A 235 -15.70 -10.92 -35.25
C ALA A 235 -16.60 -9.89 -34.56
N VAL A 236 -16.89 -8.76 -35.20
CA VAL A 236 -17.62 -7.64 -34.55
C VAL A 236 -19.14 -7.64 -34.76
N TYR A 237 -19.66 -8.44 -35.69
CA TYR A 237 -21.10 -8.60 -35.95
C TYR A 237 -21.63 -10.02 -35.74
N SER A 238 -20.85 -10.91 -35.09
CA SER A 238 -21.42 -12.14 -34.54
C SER A 238 -22.57 -11.83 -33.58
N GLU A 239 -23.47 -12.80 -33.36
CA GLU A 239 -24.63 -12.62 -32.47
C GLU A 239 -24.20 -12.17 -31.06
N ASP A 240 -23.13 -12.77 -30.53
CA ASP A 240 -22.56 -12.42 -29.22
C ASP A 240 -21.89 -11.04 -29.22
N ALA A 241 -21.15 -10.68 -30.27
CA ALA A 241 -20.54 -9.36 -30.39
C ALA A 241 -21.59 -8.25 -30.50
N GLN A 242 -22.65 -8.48 -31.29
CA GLN A 242 -23.75 -7.54 -31.43
C GLN A 242 -24.50 -7.35 -30.11
N ARG A 243 -24.74 -8.44 -29.37
CA ARG A 243 -25.31 -8.37 -28.02
C ARG A 243 -24.41 -7.54 -27.10
N THR A 244 -23.11 -7.86 -27.04
CA THR A 244 -22.13 -7.19 -26.18
C THR A 244 -22.05 -5.69 -26.46
N TYR A 245 -21.94 -5.31 -27.74
CA TYR A 245 -21.91 -3.90 -28.16
C TYR A 245 -23.18 -3.17 -27.74
N THR A 246 -24.35 -3.76 -28.00
CA THR A 246 -25.64 -3.16 -27.62
C THR A 246 -25.74 -2.96 -26.11
N MET A 247 -25.29 -3.95 -25.33
CA MET A 247 -25.27 -3.88 -23.87
C MET A 247 -24.39 -2.74 -23.36
N MET A 248 -23.21 -2.56 -23.94
CA MET A 248 -22.29 -1.51 -23.52
C MET A 248 -22.80 -0.10 -23.89
N MET A 249 -23.29 0.07 -25.12
CA MET A 249 -23.82 1.35 -25.59
C MET A 249 -25.04 1.81 -24.77
N ASP A 250 -25.97 0.91 -24.48
CA ASP A 250 -27.13 1.22 -23.64
C ASP A 250 -26.72 1.50 -22.17
N HIS A 251 -25.70 0.81 -21.66
CA HIS A 251 -25.19 1.04 -20.31
C HIS A 251 -24.55 2.42 -20.13
N PHE A 252 -23.87 2.94 -21.14
CA PHE A 252 -23.34 4.31 -21.12
C PHE A 252 -24.45 5.37 -21.00
N GLU A 253 -25.65 5.06 -21.49
CA GLU A 253 -26.83 5.92 -21.37
C GLU A 253 -27.54 5.82 -20.00
N ASN A 254 -27.24 4.78 -19.22
CA ASN A 254 -27.92 4.47 -17.96
C ASN A 254 -27.51 5.44 -16.84
N LEU A 255 -28.48 6.12 -16.22
CA LEU A 255 -28.23 7.17 -15.22
C LEU A 255 -28.09 6.65 -13.77
N TYR A 256 -28.40 5.38 -13.52
CA TYR A 256 -28.55 4.77 -12.18
C TYR A 256 -27.25 4.18 -11.62
N TYR A 257 -26.15 4.88 -11.80
CA TYR A 257 -24.89 4.66 -11.08
C TYR A 257 -24.11 5.97 -11.01
N ASP A 258 -23.23 6.08 -10.01
CA ASP A 258 -22.40 7.26 -9.77
C ASP A 258 -20.99 7.07 -10.36
N VAL A 259 -20.46 5.85 -10.28
CA VAL A 259 -19.08 5.50 -10.64
C VAL A 259 -19.06 4.34 -11.64
N TYR A 260 -18.27 4.48 -12.70
CA TYR A 260 -18.09 3.44 -13.71
C TYR A 260 -16.96 2.49 -13.30
N GLN A 261 -17.19 1.17 -13.35
CA GLN A 261 -16.16 0.17 -13.07
C GLN A 261 -15.45 -0.26 -14.35
N LEU A 262 -14.13 -0.10 -14.35
CA LEU A 262 -13.23 -0.67 -15.33
C LEU A 262 -12.69 -2.00 -14.82
N HIS A 263 -12.88 -3.06 -15.60
CA HIS A 263 -12.13 -4.31 -15.48
C HIS A 263 -11.19 -4.45 -16.67
N TYR A 264 -9.89 -4.54 -16.44
CA TYR A 264 -8.90 -4.48 -17.51
C TYR A 264 -7.72 -5.42 -17.32
N TYR A 265 -7.51 -6.29 -18.32
CA TYR A 265 -6.53 -7.38 -18.26
C TYR A 265 -5.57 -7.44 -19.45
N GLU A 266 -5.60 -6.42 -20.31
CA GLU A 266 -4.88 -6.40 -21.58
C GLU A 266 -3.60 -5.55 -21.53
N GLU A 267 -2.91 -5.46 -22.65
CA GLU A 267 -1.66 -4.70 -22.82
C GLU A 267 -1.84 -3.23 -22.43
N TYR A 268 -0.99 -2.72 -21.54
CA TYR A 268 -1.09 -1.36 -20.99
C TYR A 268 -1.10 -0.26 -22.08
N ARG A 269 -0.50 -0.52 -23.26
CA ARG A 269 -0.45 0.43 -24.38
C ARG A 269 -1.82 0.74 -24.97
N LEU A 270 -2.78 -0.18 -24.83
CA LEU A 270 -4.14 -0.03 -25.36
C LEU A 270 -5.08 0.62 -24.32
N LEU A 271 -4.58 0.92 -23.12
CA LEU A 271 -5.40 1.44 -22.04
C LEU A 271 -5.95 2.83 -22.37
N ASP A 272 -5.16 3.69 -22.99
CA ASP A 272 -5.58 5.03 -23.38
C ASP A 272 -6.79 4.98 -24.32
N ASP A 273 -6.77 4.09 -25.32
CA ASP A 273 -7.88 3.90 -26.25
C ASP A 273 -9.14 3.46 -25.50
N VAL A 274 -9.00 2.55 -24.53
CA VAL A 274 -10.13 2.08 -23.71
C VAL A 274 -10.69 3.18 -22.82
N ILE A 275 -9.84 3.93 -22.13
CA ILE A 275 -10.29 5.03 -21.26
C ILE A 275 -10.95 6.14 -22.07
N HIS A 276 -10.38 6.53 -23.21
CA HIS A 276 -10.98 7.55 -24.07
C HIS A 276 -12.30 7.07 -24.65
N PHE A 277 -12.37 5.82 -25.12
CA PHE A 277 -13.62 5.22 -25.58
C PHE A 277 -14.71 5.29 -24.49
N ILE A 278 -14.39 4.94 -23.24
CA ILE A 278 -15.33 5.06 -22.12
C ILE A 278 -15.76 6.52 -21.90
N LYS A 279 -14.79 7.44 -21.80
CA LYS A 279 -15.04 8.87 -21.53
C LYS A 279 -15.89 9.51 -22.64
N ASP A 280 -15.66 9.15 -23.90
CA ASP A 280 -16.36 9.69 -25.07
C ASP A 280 -17.81 9.21 -25.16
N HIS A 281 -18.10 8.01 -24.66
CA HIS A 281 -19.44 7.43 -24.69
C HIS A 281 -20.27 7.69 -23.43
N LEU A 282 -19.65 7.96 -22.28
CA LEU A 282 -20.37 8.24 -21.04
C LEU A 282 -21.28 9.47 -21.19
N LYS A 283 -22.60 9.26 -21.08
CA LYS A 283 -23.62 10.31 -21.19
C LYS A 283 -23.45 11.47 -20.20
N LYS A 284 -22.91 11.17 -19.02
CA LYS A 284 -22.56 12.15 -17.99
C LYS A 284 -21.14 11.86 -17.53
N GLU A 285 -20.36 12.90 -17.27
CA GLU A 285 -19.04 12.76 -16.67
C GLU A 285 -19.17 12.03 -15.32
N ARG A 286 -18.38 10.97 -15.13
CA ARG A 286 -18.36 10.14 -13.93
C ARG A 286 -16.93 9.80 -13.57
N GLN A 287 -16.72 9.48 -12.29
CA GLN A 287 -15.48 8.83 -11.88
C GLN A 287 -15.40 7.42 -12.47
N ILE A 288 -14.18 7.01 -12.81
CA ILE A 288 -13.87 5.66 -13.26
C ILE A 288 -12.95 5.03 -12.21
N PHE A 289 -13.36 3.87 -11.70
CA PHE A 289 -12.54 3.05 -10.80
C PHE A 289 -12.08 1.80 -11.55
N ALA A 290 -10.78 1.52 -11.55
CA ALA A 290 -10.23 0.24 -11.99
C ALA A 290 -10.39 -0.77 -10.86
N VAL A 291 -11.60 -1.33 -10.72
CA VAL A 291 -11.94 -2.25 -9.63
C VAL A 291 -11.33 -3.63 -9.83
N GLU A 292 -11.07 -4.02 -11.08
CA GLU A 292 -10.28 -5.22 -11.36
C GLU A 292 -9.25 -4.87 -12.44
N MET A 293 -7.97 -4.86 -12.08
CA MET A 293 -6.90 -4.68 -13.04
C MET A 293 -5.77 -5.66 -12.76
N GLY A 294 -5.14 -6.18 -13.81
CA GLY A 294 -4.10 -7.19 -13.66
C GLY A 294 -3.79 -7.88 -14.97
N TYR A 295 -3.22 -9.07 -14.87
CA TYR A 295 -2.86 -9.87 -16.04
C TYR A 295 -3.26 -11.32 -15.85
N ALA A 296 -3.95 -11.85 -16.85
CA ALA A 296 -4.13 -13.27 -17.03
C ALA A 296 -3.06 -13.80 -18.01
N TYR A 297 -2.57 -15.01 -17.73
CA TYR A 297 -1.58 -15.72 -18.55
C TYR A 297 -2.19 -17.03 -19.03
N ARG A 298 -1.89 -17.48 -20.24
CA ARG A 298 -2.50 -18.72 -20.76
C ARG A 298 -2.04 -19.94 -19.94
N ASP A 299 -0.75 -19.98 -19.69
CA ASP A 299 -0.08 -21.05 -18.96
C ASP A 299 1.28 -20.59 -18.44
N ASP A 300 1.95 -21.44 -17.66
CA ASP A 300 3.29 -21.18 -17.11
C ASP A 300 4.37 -20.93 -18.17
N THR A 301 4.15 -21.29 -19.44
CA THR A 301 5.11 -21.01 -20.53
C THR A 301 5.02 -19.58 -21.06
N THR A 302 3.90 -18.92 -20.79
CA THR A 302 3.65 -17.51 -21.14
C THR A 302 3.87 -16.55 -19.98
N TYR A 303 4.20 -17.08 -18.79
CA TYR A 303 4.42 -16.30 -17.58
C TYR A 303 5.91 -16.15 -17.30
N GLU A 304 6.35 -14.90 -17.18
CA GLU A 304 7.66 -14.54 -16.66
C GLU A 304 7.48 -13.53 -15.54
N GLU A 305 8.06 -13.82 -14.36
CA GLU A 305 7.87 -12.99 -13.16
C GLU A 305 8.34 -11.54 -13.36
N GLN A 306 9.42 -11.37 -14.14
CA GLN A 306 9.99 -10.06 -14.41
C GLN A 306 9.11 -9.24 -15.35
N THR A 307 8.60 -9.84 -16.43
CA THR A 307 7.64 -9.19 -17.33
C THR A 307 6.35 -8.83 -16.61
N HIS A 308 5.84 -9.73 -15.75
CA HIS A 308 4.67 -9.45 -14.91
C HIS A 308 4.86 -8.21 -14.04
N ALA A 309 6.02 -8.09 -13.40
CA ALA A 309 6.37 -6.93 -12.58
C ALA A 309 6.45 -5.64 -13.41
N GLU A 310 7.10 -5.69 -14.58
CA GLU A 310 7.25 -4.53 -15.47
C GLU A 310 5.91 -4.04 -16.02
N ASP A 311 5.09 -4.95 -16.54
CA ASP A 311 3.81 -4.62 -17.16
C ASP A 311 2.81 -4.10 -16.12
N MET A 312 2.82 -4.65 -14.90
CA MET A 312 2.01 -4.13 -13.79
C MET A 312 2.38 -2.68 -13.47
N VAL A 313 3.67 -2.33 -13.39
CA VAL A 313 4.08 -0.94 -13.15
C VAL A 313 3.59 -0.03 -14.26
N LYS A 314 3.76 -0.43 -15.52
CA LYS A 314 3.30 0.35 -16.68
C LYS A 314 1.79 0.56 -16.64
N LEU A 315 1.02 -0.47 -16.31
CA LEU A 315 -0.43 -0.40 -16.18
C LEU A 315 -0.87 0.56 -15.04
N MET A 316 -0.28 0.43 -13.85
CA MET A 316 -0.59 1.31 -12.71
C MET A 316 -0.28 2.79 -13.03
N VAL A 317 0.85 3.04 -13.67
CA VAL A 317 1.29 4.38 -14.09
C VAL A 317 0.34 4.96 -15.12
N SER A 318 -0.02 4.20 -16.17
CA SER A 318 -0.96 4.64 -17.20
C SER A 318 -2.35 4.93 -16.62
N LEU A 319 -2.86 4.11 -15.71
CA LEU A 319 -4.13 4.39 -15.01
C LEU A 319 -4.06 5.69 -14.18
N ARG A 320 -2.95 5.93 -13.46
CA ARG A 320 -2.78 7.19 -12.72
C ARG A 320 -2.75 8.40 -13.66
N ALA A 321 -2.12 8.26 -14.83
CA ALA A 321 -2.05 9.32 -15.84
C ALA A 321 -3.42 9.69 -16.42
N GLU A 322 -4.32 8.72 -16.50
CA GLU A 322 -5.70 8.91 -16.96
C GLU A 322 -6.68 9.41 -15.88
N ALA A 323 -6.14 9.83 -14.72
CA ALA A 323 -6.87 10.28 -13.54
C ALA A 323 -7.80 9.23 -12.92
N ILE A 324 -7.49 7.94 -13.10
CA ILE A 324 -8.22 6.84 -12.45
C ILE A 324 -7.93 6.87 -10.94
N SER A 325 -8.99 7.09 -10.17
CA SER A 325 -8.93 7.46 -8.76
C SER A 325 -8.76 6.27 -7.81
N VAL A 326 -9.18 5.08 -8.22
CA VAL A 326 -9.02 3.83 -7.46
C VAL A 326 -8.55 2.73 -8.40
N GLN A 327 -7.55 1.96 -7.98
CA GLN A 327 -6.97 0.85 -8.74
C GLN A 327 -6.77 -0.35 -7.82
N ILE A 328 -7.47 -1.45 -8.09
CA ILE A 328 -7.38 -2.67 -7.29
C ILE A 328 -6.73 -3.77 -8.13
N TYR A 329 -5.51 -4.15 -7.75
CA TYR A 329 -4.77 -5.20 -8.42
C TYR A 329 -5.37 -6.57 -8.13
N LEU A 330 -5.65 -7.35 -9.17
CA LEU A 330 -6.21 -8.69 -9.09
C LEU A 330 -5.16 -9.71 -9.56
N PRO A 331 -4.71 -10.67 -8.72
CA PRO A 331 -4.96 -10.85 -7.28
C PRO A 331 -3.70 -10.67 -6.39
N LEU A 332 -3.85 -10.69 -5.06
CA LEU A 332 -2.71 -10.84 -4.14
C LEU A 332 -2.05 -12.22 -4.27
N ILE A 333 -2.85 -13.27 -4.18
CA ILE A 333 -2.46 -14.69 -4.32
C ILE A 333 -3.12 -15.22 -5.58
N ASP A 334 -2.43 -16.09 -6.33
CA ASP A 334 -2.98 -16.78 -7.50
C ASP A 334 -4.45 -17.21 -7.30
N LEU A 335 -5.29 -16.94 -8.29
CA LEU A 335 -6.64 -17.49 -8.34
C LEU A 335 -6.61 -18.85 -9.03
N ASP A 336 -7.63 -19.66 -8.76
CA ASP A 336 -7.87 -20.89 -9.49
C ASP A 336 -7.92 -20.62 -11.00
N ALA A 337 -7.41 -21.58 -11.79
CA ALA A 337 -7.44 -21.47 -13.24
C ALA A 337 -8.88 -21.33 -13.74
N ASP A 338 -9.06 -20.42 -14.69
CA ASP A 338 -10.35 -20.12 -15.28
C ASP A 338 -10.32 -20.44 -16.77
N GLY A 339 -10.84 -21.62 -17.12
CA GLY A 339 -10.71 -22.15 -18.47
C GLY A 339 -9.24 -22.37 -18.86
N ALA A 340 -8.75 -21.55 -19.79
CA ALA A 340 -7.38 -21.59 -20.29
C ALA A 340 -6.52 -20.42 -19.78
N GLU A 341 -7.02 -19.65 -18.80
CA GLU A 341 -6.32 -18.52 -18.21
C GLU A 341 -5.91 -18.85 -16.75
N GLN A 342 -4.68 -18.49 -16.41
CA GLN A 342 -4.05 -18.63 -15.11
C GLN A 342 -3.79 -17.23 -14.54
N TRP A 343 -4.32 -17.00 -13.35
CA TRP A 343 -4.21 -15.73 -12.65
C TRP A 343 -3.03 -15.79 -11.69
N ARG A 344 -2.00 -15.00 -12.00
CA ARG A 344 -0.77 -14.95 -11.22
C ARG A 344 -0.82 -13.75 -10.29
N GLY A 345 -0.85 -13.99 -8.99
CA GLY A 345 -0.84 -12.96 -7.97
C GLY A 345 0.54 -12.35 -7.73
N LEU A 346 0.56 -11.34 -6.87
CA LEU A 346 1.79 -10.70 -6.39
C LEU A 346 2.63 -11.64 -5.50
N VAL A 347 2.00 -12.64 -4.88
CA VAL A 347 2.67 -13.73 -4.16
C VAL A 347 2.22 -15.09 -4.69
N SER A 348 3.08 -16.09 -4.55
CA SER A 348 2.74 -17.48 -4.91
C SER A 348 1.68 -18.08 -3.95
N PRO A 349 1.06 -19.22 -4.31
CA PRO A 349 0.21 -19.98 -3.39
C PRO A 349 0.91 -20.36 -2.07
N GLU A 350 2.22 -20.62 -2.12
CA GLU A 350 3.09 -20.89 -0.97
C GLU A 350 3.47 -19.63 -0.18
N ARG A 351 2.96 -18.46 -0.59
CA ARG A 351 3.21 -17.13 -0.01
C ARG A 351 4.64 -16.63 -0.19
N GLU A 352 5.33 -17.13 -1.22
CA GLU A 352 6.62 -16.60 -1.63
C GLU A 352 6.42 -15.29 -2.39
N ARG A 353 7.28 -14.30 -2.14
CA ARG A 353 7.20 -13.00 -2.79
C ARG A 353 7.67 -13.13 -4.24
N ARG A 354 6.89 -12.57 -5.18
CA ARG A 354 7.31 -12.37 -6.57
C ARG A 354 7.85 -10.96 -6.76
N PRO A 355 8.70 -10.71 -7.77
CA PRO A 355 9.12 -9.37 -8.18
C PRO A 355 7.96 -8.36 -8.29
N ALA A 356 6.80 -8.81 -8.78
CA ALA A 356 5.59 -8.00 -8.88
C ALA A 356 5.12 -7.42 -7.53
N LEU A 357 5.28 -8.12 -6.39
CA LEU A 357 4.92 -7.54 -5.10
C LEU A 357 5.80 -6.34 -4.76
N THR A 358 7.12 -6.47 -4.94
CA THR A 358 8.07 -5.40 -4.68
C THR A 358 7.77 -4.20 -5.58
N SER A 359 7.57 -4.44 -6.87
CA SER A 359 7.23 -3.41 -7.86
C SER A 359 5.91 -2.70 -7.56
N TYR A 360 4.91 -3.41 -7.03
CA TYR A 360 3.65 -2.83 -6.59
C TYR A 360 3.90 -1.86 -5.45
N MET A 361 4.64 -2.31 -4.41
CA MET A 361 4.93 -1.52 -3.23
C MET A 361 5.73 -0.26 -3.57
N VAL A 362 6.71 -0.36 -4.47
CA VAL A 362 7.49 0.79 -4.98
C VAL A 362 6.57 1.78 -5.68
N THR A 363 5.78 1.31 -6.64
CA THR A 363 4.86 2.17 -7.42
C THR A 363 3.82 2.84 -6.54
N ALA A 364 3.16 2.07 -5.67
CA ALA A 364 2.15 2.57 -4.75
C ALA A 364 2.75 3.63 -3.82
N ARG A 365 3.95 3.40 -3.30
CA ARG A 365 4.64 4.34 -2.42
C ARG A 365 4.99 5.66 -3.13
N LEU A 366 5.53 5.58 -4.34
CA LEU A 366 6.02 6.74 -5.09
C LEU A 366 4.89 7.59 -5.70
N LEU A 367 3.71 7.01 -5.93
CA LEU A 367 2.63 7.67 -6.67
C LEU A 367 1.34 7.92 -5.88
N LYS A 368 1.22 7.44 -4.63
CA LYS A 368 -0.04 7.49 -3.85
C LYS A 368 -0.65 8.88 -3.72
N ASP A 369 0.17 9.91 -3.59
CA ASP A 369 -0.21 11.30 -3.33
C ASP A 369 0.16 12.22 -4.51
N LYS A 370 0.63 11.65 -5.61
CA LYS A 370 1.14 12.42 -6.75
C LYS A 370 0.07 12.65 -7.79
N GLU A 371 -0.16 13.91 -8.11
CA GLU A 371 -1.03 14.30 -9.21
C GLU A 371 -0.30 14.20 -10.55
N PHE A 372 -1.01 13.69 -11.56
CA PHE A 372 -0.49 13.66 -12.92
C PHE A 372 -0.40 15.06 -13.52
N ILE A 373 0.69 15.34 -14.22
CA ILE A 373 0.95 16.63 -14.87
C ILE A 373 0.86 16.51 -16.39
N LYS A 374 1.59 15.57 -16.99
CA LYS A 374 1.65 15.34 -18.44
C LYS A 374 2.38 14.03 -18.75
N LYS A 375 2.16 13.52 -19.96
CA LYS A 375 2.88 12.37 -20.53
C LYS A 375 3.42 12.73 -21.91
N GLY A 376 4.36 11.93 -22.40
CA GLY A 376 4.84 12.00 -23.77
C GLY A 376 5.27 10.64 -24.26
N GLU A 377 5.09 10.43 -25.56
CA GLU A 377 5.42 9.19 -26.23
C GLU A 377 6.23 9.49 -27.50
N SER A 378 7.45 8.96 -27.52
CA SER A 378 8.32 8.93 -28.70
C SER A 378 9.09 7.60 -28.69
N ASP A 379 10.40 7.58 -28.93
CA ASP A 379 11.24 6.40 -28.67
C ASP A 379 11.29 6.05 -27.16
N ILE A 380 10.85 6.98 -26.30
CA ILE A 380 10.73 6.83 -24.85
C ILE A 380 9.30 7.19 -24.46
N VAL A 381 8.67 6.32 -23.68
CA VAL A 381 7.42 6.61 -23.00
C VAL A 381 7.75 7.21 -21.64
N TRP A 382 7.15 8.35 -21.31
CA TRP A 382 7.34 8.96 -20.00
C TRP A 382 6.09 9.67 -19.48
N TYR A 383 6.00 9.71 -18.15
CA TYR A 383 4.92 10.31 -17.38
C TYR A 383 5.52 11.20 -16.30
N GLU A 384 4.94 12.38 -16.07
CA GLU A 384 5.34 13.28 -14.98
C GLU A 384 4.19 13.42 -13.99
N PHE A 385 4.49 13.09 -12.73
CA PHE A 385 3.62 13.22 -11.56
C PHE A 385 4.31 14.12 -10.53
N GLN A 386 3.99 15.42 -10.55
CA GLN A 386 4.62 16.44 -9.70
C GLN A 386 6.17 16.35 -9.68
N ASP A 387 6.74 15.71 -8.66
CA ASP A 387 8.16 15.52 -8.42
C ASP A 387 8.72 14.15 -8.81
N VAL A 388 7.87 13.25 -9.29
CA VAL A 388 8.24 11.93 -9.78
C VAL A 388 7.95 11.85 -11.27
N SER A 389 8.93 11.48 -12.07
CA SER A 389 8.71 11.06 -13.45
C SER A 389 8.89 9.55 -13.57
N VAL A 390 8.16 8.89 -14.45
CA VAL A 390 8.33 7.47 -14.76
C VAL A 390 8.60 7.33 -16.24
N LEU A 391 9.59 6.53 -16.63
CA LEU A 391 9.92 6.34 -18.04
C LEU A 391 10.43 4.93 -18.37
N TRP A 392 10.23 4.53 -19.62
CA TRP A 392 10.76 3.31 -20.22
C TRP A 392 10.87 3.47 -21.74
N SER A 393 11.51 2.52 -22.40
CA SER A 393 11.62 2.45 -23.86
C SER A 393 11.63 1.00 -24.34
N GLU A 394 11.09 0.73 -25.54
CA GLU A 394 11.10 -0.63 -26.12
C GLU A 394 12.53 -1.16 -26.35
N HIS A 395 13.47 -0.26 -26.58
CA HIS A 395 14.87 -0.56 -26.83
C HIS A 395 15.76 0.28 -25.94
N VAL A 396 16.91 -0.27 -25.56
CA VAL A 396 17.90 0.45 -24.76
C VAL A 396 18.33 1.72 -25.51
N THR A 397 18.12 2.86 -24.86
CA THR A 397 18.46 4.18 -25.37
C THR A 397 19.04 5.04 -24.26
N THR A 398 19.69 6.15 -24.64
CA THR A 398 20.25 7.10 -23.68
C THR A 398 19.42 8.37 -23.67
N VAL A 399 19.01 8.79 -22.48
CA VAL A 399 18.19 9.98 -22.27
C VAL A 399 19.01 11.03 -21.53
N ASP A 400 18.98 12.26 -22.02
CA ASP A 400 19.56 13.40 -21.32
C ASP A 400 18.59 13.87 -20.23
N ILE A 401 19.08 13.95 -18.98
CA ILE A 401 18.30 14.42 -17.84
C ILE A 401 18.75 15.85 -17.50
N PRO A 402 17.81 16.82 -17.40
CA PRO A 402 18.16 18.25 -17.25
C PRO A 402 18.78 18.59 -15.89
N GLU A 403 18.60 17.73 -14.89
CA GLU A 403 19.06 17.91 -13.52
C GLU A 403 19.44 16.57 -12.89
N LYS A 404 20.18 16.60 -11.78
CA LYS A 404 20.44 15.37 -11.02
C LYS A 404 19.13 14.88 -10.40
N VAL A 405 18.85 13.59 -10.54
CA VAL A 405 17.66 12.93 -10.02
C VAL A 405 18.04 11.66 -9.27
N MET A 406 17.20 11.25 -8.33
CA MET A 406 17.26 9.90 -7.77
C MET A 406 16.50 8.98 -8.72
N VAL A 407 17.19 8.00 -9.29
CA VAL A 407 16.59 6.92 -10.06
C VAL A 407 16.24 5.80 -9.09
N VAL A 408 14.97 5.41 -9.05
CA VAL A 408 14.48 4.24 -8.33
C VAL A 408 14.00 3.24 -9.37
N ASP A 409 14.54 2.04 -9.36
CA ASP A 409 14.05 0.98 -10.24
C ASP A 409 12.79 0.32 -9.65
N ILE A 410 12.16 -0.58 -10.42
CA ILE A 410 10.94 -1.26 -9.95
C ILE A 410 11.17 -2.20 -8.75
N GLU A 411 12.41 -2.60 -8.45
CA GLU A 411 12.74 -3.37 -7.24
C GLU A 411 13.02 -2.47 -6.02
N GLY A 412 13.07 -1.15 -6.23
CA GLY A 412 13.31 -0.15 -5.20
C GLY A 412 14.78 0.22 -5.02
N GLU A 413 15.67 -0.32 -5.85
CA GLU A 413 17.09 0.02 -5.87
C GLU A 413 17.28 1.46 -6.32
N ARG A 414 18.19 2.17 -5.65
CA ARG A 414 18.34 3.63 -5.78
C ARG A 414 19.71 3.97 -6.30
N THR A 415 19.75 4.80 -7.33
CA THR A 415 20.99 5.38 -7.86
C THR A 415 20.80 6.87 -8.12
N VAL A 416 21.89 7.65 -8.07
CA VAL A 416 21.85 9.05 -8.48
C VAL A 416 22.34 9.15 -9.91
N ALA A 417 21.46 9.56 -10.82
CA ALA A 417 21.84 9.83 -12.20
C ALA A 417 22.22 11.31 -12.37
N GLY A 418 23.28 11.53 -13.15
CA GLY A 418 23.69 12.84 -13.61
C GLY A 418 22.86 13.31 -14.80
N HIS A 419 23.53 13.84 -15.82
CA HIS A 419 22.86 14.40 -17.00
C HIS A 419 22.46 13.37 -18.06
N SER A 420 22.71 12.08 -17.84
CA SER A 420 22.49 11.02 -18.83
C SER A 420 22.12 9.71 -18.13
N LEU A 421 21.13 9.01 -18.67
CA LEU A 421 20.59 7.76 -18.14
C LEU A 421 20.32 6.77 -19.27
N GLU A 422 20.73 5.52 -19.09
CA GLU A 422 20.31 4.41 -19.95
C GLU A 422 18.91 3.96 -19.55
N VAL A 423 17.99 3.94 -20.52
CA VAL A 423 16.59 3.57 -20.34
C VAL A 423 16.28 2.41 -21.27
N GLY A 424 15.59 1.41 -20.76
CA GLY A 424 15.17 0.23 -21.51
C GLY A 424 13.72 -0.16 -21.17
N PRO A 425 13.31 -1.41 -21.47
CA PRO A 425 11.93 -1.86 -21.28
C PRO A 425 11.45 -1.85 -19.83
N ARG A 426 12.39 -1.96 -18.89
CA ARG A 426 12.14 -1.90 -17.46
C ARG A 426 11.87 -0.45 -17.03
N PRO A 427 10.71 -0.14 -16.42
CA PRO A 427 10.41 1.20 -15.95
C PRO A 427 11.41 1.72 -14.92
N LEU A 428 11.68 3.01 -14.97
CA LEU A 428 12.48 3.73 -13.98
C LEU A 428 11.69 4.91 -13.44
N PHE A 429 11.74 5.12 -12.13
CA PHE A 429 11.21 6.30 -11.47
C PHE A 429 12.33 7.31 -11.27
N LEU A 430 12.13 8.55 -11.70
CA LEU A 430 13.03 9.68 -11.48
C LEU A 430 12.39 10.61 -10.46
N VAL A 431 12.96 10.66 -9.27
CA VAL A 431 12.51 11.53 -8.19
C VAL A 431 13.40 12.78 -8.16
N LYS A 432 12.82 13.96 -8.36
CA LYS A 432 13.54 15.26 -8.36
C LYS A 432 14.22 15.45 -7.01
N LEU A 433 15.53 15.73 -6.95
CA LEU A 433 16.27 15.72 -5.67
C LEU A 433 15.71 16.65 -4.58
N GLN A 434 15.11 17.79 -4.94
CA GLN A 434 14.47 18.68 -3.96
C GLN A 434 13.26 18.04 -3.26
N SER A 435 12.58 17.12 -3.94
CA SER A 435 11.46 16.35 -3.42
C SER A 435 11.84 14.90 -3.10
N ALA A 436 12.97 14.43 -3.62
CA ALA A 436 13.69 13.31 -3.07
C ALA A 436 14.09 13.66 -1.65
N ASN A 437 14.41 14.90 -1.27
CA ASN A 437 14.52 15.30 0.14
C ASN A 437 13.19 15.15 0.93
N TYR A 438 12.05 15.03 0.25
CA TYR A 438 10.72 14.73 0.81
C TYR A 438 10.33 13.25 0.71
N GLU A 439 11.07 12.40 -0.02
CA GLU A 439 11.00 10.91 -0.09
C GLU A 439 12.23 10.20 0.53
N ILE A 440 13.25 10.98 0.86
CA ILE A 440 14.50 10.79 1.60
C ILE A 440 14.38 11.69 2.84
N ALA A 441 13.26 11.54 3.55
CA ALA A 441 13.15 11.93 4.94
C ALA A 441 13.25 10.65 5.83
N GLN A 442 14.31 9.84 5.83
CA GLN A 442 15.70 10.12 6.20
C GLN A 442 16.16 11.55 5.93
N ASN A 443 15.59 12.52 6.65
CA ASN A 443 16.02 13.92 6.56
C ASN A 443 17.12 14.03 7.59
N ILE A 444 18.13 13.26 7.25
CA ILE A 444 19.45 13.29 7.74
C ILE A 444 20.20 13.42 6.43
N GLU A 445 20.87 14.55 6.21
CA GLU A 445 21.89 14.60 5.16
C GLU A 445 22.71 13.31 5.28
N ILE A 446 22.81 12.48 4.24
CA ILE A 446 23.58 11.24 4.42
C ILE A 446 25.03 11.62 4.65
N ALA A 447 25.71 10.92 5.56
CA ALA A 447 27.13 11.12 5.76
C ALA A 447 27.90 10.93 4.44
N GLU A 448 28.54 11.99 3.94
CA GLU A 448 29.36 11.93 2.72
C GLU A 448 30.63 11.08 2.92
N ASN A 449 31.01 10.87 4.19
CA ASN A 449 32.22 10.14 4.62
C ASN A 449 31.86 9.03 5.60
N VAL A 450 31.37 7.89 5.09
CA VAL A 450 31.25 6.65 5.88
C VAL A 450 32.46 5.76 5.60
N GLU A 451 33.31 5.56 6.60
CA GLU A 451 34.48 4.69 6.52
C GLU A 451 34.15 3.30 7.06
N SER A 452 34.44 2.25 6.28
CA SER A 452 34.38 0.87 6.78
C SER A 452 35.63 0.58 7.61
N VAL A 453 35.43 0.25 8.89
CA VAL A 453 36.47 -0.13 9.84
C VAL A 453 36.31 -1.59 10.28
N GLU A 454 37.40 -2.20 10.72
CA GLU A 454 37.43 -3.59 11.18
C GLU A 454 38.18 -3.70 12.50
N PHE A 455 37.63 -4.43 13.46
CA PHE A 455 38.21 -4.61 14.79
C PHE A 455 37.98 -6.04 15.33
N PRO A 456 38.89 -6.57 16.16
CA PRO A 456 38.72 -7.88 16.75
C PRO A 456 37.69 -7.86 17.89
N SER A 457 36.82 -8.86 17.93
CA SER A 457 35.90 -9.13 19.04
C SER A 457 36.54 -10.03 20.10
N TYR A 458 35.77 -10.37 21.15
CA TYR A 458 36.22 -11.14 22.32
C TYR A 458 36.86 -12.50 21.98
N ASP A 459 36.45 -13.12 20.87
CA ASP A 459 36.91 -14.41 20.34
C ASP A 459 38.05 -14.27 19.32
N GLY A 460 38.50 -13.04 19.04
CA GLY A 460 39.50 -12.72 18.03
C GLY A 460 38.97 -12.71 16.59
N ALA A 461 37.66 -12.95 16.38
CA ALA A 461 37.05 -12.77 15.07
C ALA A 461 36.95 -11.29 14.72
N VAL A 462 37.04 -10.98 13.43
CA VAL A 462 36.97 -9.61 12.93
C VAL A 462 35.50 -9.21 12.76
N VAL A 463 35.13 -8.09 13.37
CA VAL A 463 33.82 -7.44 13.25
C VAL A 463 34.00 -6.17 12.42
N ARG A 464 33.01 -5.88 11.57
CA ARG A 464 32.96 -4.67 10.78
C ARG A 464 32.15 -3.60 11.50
N GLY A 465 32.56 -2.34 11.32
CA GLY A 465 31.75 -1.18 11.65
C GLY A 465 31.84 -0.13 10.55
N PHE A 466 30.89 0.81 10.60
CA PHE A 466 30.82 1.95 9.72
C PHE A 466 31.00 3.21 10.56
N LEU A 467 32.16 3.83 10.42
CA LEU A 467 32.59 5.02 11.14
C LEU A 467 32.17 6.27 10.38
N VAL A 468 31.67 7.25 11.10
CA VAL A 468 31.31 8.57 10.60
C VAL A 468 31.89 9.62 11.54
N ASP A 469 32.65 10.57 11.01
CA ASP A 469 33.30 11.62 11.78
C ASP A 469 33.13 12.99 11.09
N PRO A 470 33.22 14.10 11.85
CA PRO A 470 33.04 15.46 11.32
C PRO A 470 34.10 15.97 10.34
N GLN A 471 35.22 15.26 10.12
CA GLN A 471 36.39 15.61 9.31
C GLN A 471 37.06 17.00 9.55
N GLU A 472 38.40 17.00 9.42
CA GLU A 472 39.30 18.16 9.28
C GLU A 472 39.28 19.26 10.37
N ASP A 473 39.29 18.87 11.65
CA ASP A 473 39.96 19.67 12.68
C ASP A 473 40.70 18.74 13.67
N ASN A 474 41.78 19.22 14.31
CA ASN A 474 42.51 18.45 15.33
C ASN A 474 41.70 18.39 16.65
N THR A 475 40.38 18.28 16.58
CA THR A 475 39.47 18.27 17.73
C THR A 475 39.21 16.84 18.17
N VAL A 476 39.13 16.65 19.48
CA VAL A 476 38.73 15.37 20.09
C VAL A 476 37.24 15.46 20.41
N TYR A 477 36.45 14.52 19.89
CA TYR A 477 34.99 14.53 19.94
C TYR A 477 34.44 13.49 20.93
N PRO A 478 33.30 13.75 21.61
CA PRO A 478 32.50 12.68 22.19
C PRO A 478 32.01 11.74 21.09
N ALA A 479 31.68 10.49 21.44
CA ALA A 479 31.30 9.51 20.44
C ALA A 479 30.08 8.67 20.81
N VAL A 480 29.38 8.14 19.81
CA VAL A 480 28.19 7.31 19.98
C VAL A 480 28.34 6.02 19.16
N VAL A 481 28.16 4.87 19.82
CA VAL A 481 28.00 3.59 19.12
C VAL A 481 26.53 3.41 18.76
N LEU A 482 26.27 3.11 17.48
CA LEU A 482 24.92 2.93 16.93
C LEU A 482 24.67 1.44 16.70
N VAL A 483 23.56 0.93 17.24
CA VAL A 483 23.21 -0.49 17.17
C VAL A 483 21.85 -0.67 16.49
N HIS A 484 21.86 -1.31 15.33
CA HIS A 484 20.64 -1.54 14.56
C HIS A 484 19.75 -2.63 15.19
N GLY A 485 18.47 -2.65 14.81
CA GLY A 485 17.53 -3.68 15.23
C GLY A 485 17.59 -4.93 14.36
N GLY A 486 16.90 -5.99 14.79
CA GLY A 486 16.78 -7.25 14.06
C GLY A 486 18.02 -8.16 14.19
N ARG A 487 18.26 -8.96 13.16
CA ARG A 487 19.43 -9.85 13.05
C ARG A 487 20.61 -9.12 12.40
N SER A 488 21.79 -9.74 12.43
CA SER A 488 22.99 -9.26 11.74
C SER A 488 22.67 -8.80 10.31
N SER A 489 22.98 -7.55 10.00
CA SER A 489 22.68 -6.94 8.71
C SER A 489 23.65 -5.81 8.42
N GLN A 490 24.61 -6.09 7.55
CA GLN A 490 25.53 -5.09 7.04
C GLN A 490 24.80 -3.88 6.43
N GLN A 491 23.70 -4.13 5.71
CA GLN A 491 22.91 -3.06 5.10
C GLN A 491 22.25 -2.18 6.17
N ALA A 492 21.71 -2.76 7.24
CA ALA A 492 21.11 -1.99 8.33
C ALA A 492 22.17 -1.18 9.09
N ALA A 493 23.34 -1.76 9.34
CA ALA A 493 24.47 -1.07 9.95
C ALA A 493 24.93 0.12 9.10
N LEU A 494 25.10 -0.08 7.78
CA LEU A 494 25.47 0.98 6.84
C LEU A 494 24.41 2.09 6.80
N GLN A 495 23.13 1.72 6.64
CA GLN A 495 22.03 2.68 6.61
C GLN A 495 21.96 3.50 7.90
N MET A 496 22.19 2.88 9.06
CA MET A 496 22.21 3.56 10.34
C MET A 496 23.41 4.53 10.45
N ALA A 497 24.58 4.18 9.91
CA ALA A 497 25.72 5.09 9.83
C ALA A 497 25.46 6.28 8.90
N GLU A 498 24.96 6.03 7.69
CA GLU A 498 24.63 7.09 6.73
C GLU A 498 23.64 8.09 7.31
N THR A 499 22.70 7.60 8.11
CA THR A 499 21.58 8.40 8.60
C THR A 499 21.88 8.87 10.02
N ILE A 500 21.61 8.08 11.04
CA ILE A 500 21.82 8.49 12.44
C ILE A 500 23.27 8.95 12.68
N GLY A 501 24.26 8.34 12.01
CA GLY A 501 25.66 8.77 12.10
C GLY A 501 25.91 10.21 11.61
N LYS A 502 25.20 10.69 10.59
CA LYS A 502 25.27 12.13 10.26
C LYS A 502 24.59 12.98 11.32
N LEU A 503 23.42 12.63 11.85
CA LEU A 503 22.83 13.44 12.92
C LEU A 503 23.80 13.57 14.11
N CYS A 504 24.51 12.49 14.44
CA CYS A 504 25.59 12.53 15.41
C CYS A 504 26.68 13.54 15.02
N VAL A 505 27.19 13.49 13.77
CA VAL A 505 28.19 14.44 13.27
C VAL A 505 27.70 15.89 13.30
N ASP A 506 26.45 16.17 12.91
CA ASP A 506 25.85 17.51 12.93
C ASP A 506 25.73 18.07 14.36
N HIS A 507 25.62 17.17 15.33
CA HIS A 507 25.65 17.49 16.74
C HIS A 507 27.06 17.39 17.35
N GLY A 508 28.11 17.23 16.57
CA GLY A 508 29.50 17.22 17.05
C GLY A 508 29.89 15.93 17.78
N TYR A 509 29.44 14.78 17.28
CA TYR A 509 29.82 13.46 17.74
C TYR A 509 30.51 12.66 16.62
N VAL A 510 31.45 11.80 17.00
CA VAL A 510 31.86 10.68 16.14
C VAL A 510 30.86 9.54 16.31
N ALA A 511 30.45 8.88 15.23
CA ALA A 511 29.52 7.77 15.28
C ALA A 511 30.14 6.50 14.71
N LEU A 512 29.89 5.36 15.37
CA LEU A 512 30.26 4.04 14.85
C LEU A 512 29.05 3.12 14.86
N SER A 513 28.55 2.78 13.68
CA SER A 513 27.50 1.77 13.53
C SER A 513 28.12 0.38 13.42
N VAL A 514 27.72 -0.55 14.29
CA VAL A 514 28.30 -1.90 14.34
C VAL A 514 27.51 -2.90 13.49
N ASP A 515 28.21 -3.68 12.65
CA ASP A 515 27.68 -4.83 11.93
C ASP A 515 27.92 -6.09 12.79
N TYR A 516 27.15 -6.22 13.87
CA TYR A 516 27.30 -7.31 14.83
C TYR A 516 26.94 -8.66 14.20
N ARG A 517 27.56 -9.74 14.68
CA ARG A 517 27.32 -11.09 14.14
C ARG A 517 26.08 -11.74 14.76
N ASP A 518 25.45 -12.61 13.98
CA ASP A 518 24.42 -13.50 14.49
C ASP A 518 25.03 -14.52 15.49
N GLY A 519 24.25 -14.83 16.52
CA GLY A 519 24.59 -15.82 17.52
C GLY A 519 23.55 -15.85 18.63
N PRO A 520 23.85 -16.49 19.77
CA PRO A 520 22.98 -16.44 20.94
C PRO A 520 22.77 -14.99 21.39
N LEU A 521 21.51 -14.56 21.43
CA LEU A 521 21.14 -13.19 21.81
C LEU A 521 21.67 -12.86 23.19
N GLY A 522 22.18 -11.66 23.41
CA GLY A 522 22.76 -11.26 24.69
C GLY A 522 24.22 -11.66 24.88
N LEU A 523 24.75 -12.55 24.03
CA LEU A 523 26.17 -12.85 23.98
C LEU A 523 26.78 -12.21 22.75
N GLN A 524 26.59 -12.81 21.57
CA GLN A 524 27.43 -12.52 20.40
C GLN A 524 27.27 -11.07 19.91
N ASP A 525 26.03 -10.61 19.87
CA ASP A 525 25.63 -9.26 19.52
C ASP A 525 26.16 -8.21 20.51
N VAL A 526 26.09 -8.54 21.81
CA VAL A 526 26.60 -7.69 22.90
C VAL A 526 28.13 -7.64 22.89
N GLU A 527 28.83 -8.76 22.74
CA GLU A 527 30.30 -8.79 22.71
C GLU A 527 30.86 -8.00 21.52
N ASP A 528 30.25 -8.13 20.34
CA ASP A 528 30.67 -7.38 19.15
C ASP A 528 30.44 -5.87 19.33
N THR A 529 29.37 -5.48 20.03
CA THR A 529 29.10 -4.08 20.38
C THR A 529 30.07 -3.55 21.44
N LEU A 530 30.43 -4.35 22.45
CA LEU A 530 31.45 -4.01 23.44
C LEU A 530 32.83 -3.85 22.78
N ALA A 531 33.15 -4.67 21.78
CA ALA A 531 34.35 -4.53 20.97
C ALA A 531 34.33 -3.24 20.13
N ALA A 532 33.17 -2.85 19.59
CA ALA A 532 33.00 -1.57 18.90
C ALA A 532 33.25 -0.37 19.82
N ILE A 533 32.71 -0.40 21.06
CA ILE A 533 32.98 0.60 22.09
C ILE A 533 34.50 0.68 22.38
N ALA A 534 35.14 -0.47 22.58
CA ALA A 534 36.57 -0.53 22.86
C ALA A 534 37.41 0.01 21.70
N PHE A 535 37.07 -0.34 20.45
CA PHE A 535 37.72 0.17 19.26
C PHE A 535 37.58 1.69 19.14
N LEU A 536 36.37 2.22 19.31
CA LEU A 536 36.10 3.65 19.20
C LEU A 536 36.97 4.47 20.17
N LYS A 537 37.19 3.95 21.40
CA LYS A 537 38.06 4.56 22.41
C LYS A 537 39.56 4.55 22.07
N THR A 538 39.98 3.82 21.04
CA THR A 538 41.39 3.80 20.60
C THR A 538 41.73 4.89 19.58
N LEU A 539 40.71 5.53 18.98
CA LEU A 539 40.90 6.57 17.98
C LEU A 539 41.35 7.86 18.68
N ASP A 540 42.38 8.52 18.15
CA ASP A 540 43.01 9.69 18.76
C ASP A 540 42.15 10.97 18.70
N PHE A 541 41.13 10.98 17.84
CA PHE A 541 40.12 12.03 17.72
C PHE A 541 38.83 11.72 18.51
N VAL A 542 38.79 10.64 19.31
CA VAL A 542 37.67 10.30 20.20
C VAL A 542 38.04 10.51 21.66
N ASP A 543 37.17 11.18 22.42
CA ASP A 543 37.29 11.27 23.87
C ASP A 543 36.81 9.95 24.50
N ALA A 544 37.76 9.11 24.92
CA ALA A 544 37.47 7.79 25.47
C ALA A 544 36.61 7.81 26.75
N GLU A 545 36.53 8.95 27.45
CA GLU A 545 35.70 9.11 28.64
C GLU A 545 34.27 9.59 28.32
N ARG A 546 33.95 9.90 27.05
CA ARG A 546 32.67 10.46 26.61
C ARG A 546 32.08 9.66 25.45
N VAL A 547 31.82 8.37 25.72
CA VAL A 547 31.19 7.45 24.78
C VAL A 547 29.78 7.10 25.25
N GLY A 548 28.80 7.23 24.36
CA GLY A 548 27.41 6.78 24.56
C GLY A 548 27.01 5.67 23.59
N VAL A 549 25.82 5.12 23.78
CA VAL A 549 25.23 4.08 22.92
C VAL A 549 23.79 4.44 22.59
N TYR A 550 23.41 4.28 21.32
CA TYR A 550 22.03 4.34 20.85
C TYR A 550 21.66 3.00 20.21
N GLY A 551 20.47 2.49 20.53
CA GLY A 551 19.95 1.31 19.86
C GLY A 551 18.43 1.30 19.73
N GLY A 552 17.95 0.78 18.60
CA GLY A 552 16.52 0.62 18.31
C GLY A 552 16.09 -0.85 18.25
N SER A 553 14.92 -1.20 18.79
CA SER A 553 14.38 -2.57 18.79
C SER A 553 15.35 -3.55 19.46
N HIS A 554 15.78 -4.62 18.78
CA HIS A 554 16.86 -5.51 19.26
C HIS A 554 18.15 -4.75 19.65
N GLY A 555 18.48 -3.68 18.93
CA GLY A 555 19.59 -2.80 19.27
C GLY A 555 19.38 -2.07 20.60
N GLY A 556 18.14 -1.76 20.97
CA GLY A 556 17.80 -1.16 22.27
C GLY A 556 18.07 -2.12 23.43
N TYR A 557 17.76 -3.41 23.25
CA TYR A 557 18.17 -4.47 24.18
C TYR A 557 19.70 -4.55 24.33
N ILE A 558 20.44 -4.53 23.22
CA ILE A 558 21.91 -4.54 23.24
C ILE A 558 22.46 -3.29 23.94
N ALA A 559 21.90 -2.10 23.66
CA ALA A 559 22.31 -0.85 24.28
C ALA A 559 22.15 -0.88 25.81
N LEU A 560 21.05 -1.47 26.30
CA LEU A 560 20.84 -1.71 27.74
C LEU A 560 21.87 -2.68 28.32
N MET A 561 22.24 -3.75 27.60
CA MET A 561 23.34 -4.64 28.02
C MET A 561 24.67 -3.90 28.12
N CYS A 562 24.95 -2.95 27.22
CA CYS A 562 26.14 -2.10 27.32
C CYS A 562 26.13 -1.21 28.58
N ALA A 563 24.96 -0.77 29.07
CA ALA A 563 24.84 0.00 30.32
C ALA A 563 25.37 -0.77 31.54
N TRP A 564 25.22 -2.10 31.52
CA TRP A 564 25.73 -3.00 32.55
C TRP A 564 27.21 -3.37 32.31
N ARG A 565 27.57 -3.67 31.06
CA ARG A 565 28.82 -4.35 30.73
C ARG A 565 29.96 -3.44 30.29
N SER A 566 29.75 -2.12 30.28
CA SER A 566 30.76 -1.13 29.89
C SER A 566 30.71 0.10 30.79
N ASP A 567 31.63 1.04 30.52
CA ASP A 567 31.80 2.31 31.22
C ASP A 567 31.32 3.52 30.41
N VAL A 568 30.42 3.27 29.45
CA VAL A 568 29.73 4.31 28.66
C VAL A 568 28.98 5.28 29.57
N LYS A 569 28.78 6.51 29.11
CA LYS A 569 28.25 7.60 29.93
C LYS A 569 26.78 7.93 29.66
N ALA A 570 26.20 7.37 28.60
CA ALA A 570 24.80 7.58 28.24
C ALA A 570 24.30 6.42 27.37
N VAL A 571 23.09 5.94 27.63
CA VAL A 571 22.43 4.89 26.85
C VAL A 571 21.04 5.35 26.43
N VAL A 572 20.74 5.25 25.14
CA VAL A 572 19.42 5.50 24.59
C VAL A 572 18.88 4.19 24.01
N GLU A 573 17.73 3.75 24.50
CA GLU A 573 17.02 2.60 23.98
C GLU A 573 15.67 3.07 23.41
N ALA A 574 15.39 2.67 22.17
CA ALA A 574 14.16 2.99 21.49
C ALA A 574 13.44 1.72 21.07
N ALA A 575 12.23 1.50 21.60
CA ALA A 575 11.43 0.29 21.42
C ALA A 575 12.19 -1.01 21.74
N GLY A 576 13.11 -0.97 22.71
CA GLY A 576 13.86 -2.13 23.18
C GLY A 576 13.06 -2.99 24.15
N PHE A 577 13.53 -4.21 24.40
CA PHE A 577 13.01 -5.09 25.45
C PHE A 577 14.06 -5.26 26.56
N CYS A 578 13.61 -5.33 27.81
CA CYS A 578 14.50 -5.52 28.96
C CYS A 578 14.46 -6.95 29.52
N ASP A 579 13.48 -7.76 29.12
CA ASP A 579 13.29 -9.15 29.57
C ASP A 579 13.35 -10.09 28.36
N LEU A 580 14.48 -10.79 28.22
CA LEU A 580 14.72 -11.72 27.12
C LEU A 580 13.86 -12.98 27.25
N LYS A 581 13.50 -13.39 28.47
CA LYS A 581 12.65 -14.56 28.70
C LYS A 581 11.25 -14.29 28.14
N GLU A 582 10.64 -13.17 28.53
CA GLU A 582 9.32 -12.76 28.03
C GLU A 582 9.34 -12.55 26.52
N MET A 583 10.38 -11.88 25.99
CA MET A 583 10.51 -11.68 24.55
C MET A 583 10.65 -13.01 23.80
N ALA A 584 11.46 -13.94 24.32
CA ALA A 584 11.58 -15.28 23.75
C ALA A 584 10.23 -16.00 23.75
N GLU A 585 9.47 -15.99 24.85
CA GLU A 585 8.13 -16.60 24.92
C GLU A 585 7.14 -15.98 23.92
N ARG A 586 7.21 -14.66 23.72
CA ARG A 586 6.35 -13.94 22.77
C ARG A 586 6.67 -14.27 21.31
N ILE A 587 7.95 -14.41 20.98
CA ILE A 587 8.43 -14.87 19.67
C ILE A 587 8.06 -16.36 19.47
N LEU A 588 7.85 -17.11 20.55
CA LEU A 588 7.58 -18.55 20.55
C LEU A 588 6.08 -18.85 20.73
N GLN A 589 5.28 -18.64 19.68
CA GLN A 589 3.90 -19.14 19.68
C GLN A 589 3.82 -20.62 19.24
N PRO A 590 3.02 -21.48 19.90
CA PRO A 590 2.87 -22.88 19.51
C PRO A 590 2.24 -23.01 18.12
N GLY A 591 3.03 -23.43 17.13
CA GLY A 591 2.57 -23.62 15.75
C GLY A 591 3.62 -23.26 14.69
N ASP A 592 4.60 -22.45 15.05
CA ASP A 592 5.72 -22.10 14.18
C ASP A 592 6.77 -23.22 14.20
N GLU A 593 7.04 -23.80 13.03
CA GLU A 593 8.12 -24.77 12.88
C GLU A 593 9.46 -24.15 13.31
N LYS A 594 10.21 -24.90 14.12
CA LYS A 594 11.45 -24.48 14.78
C LYS A 594 12.39 -23.74 13.84
N SER A 595 12.42 -22.41 13.96
CA SER A 595 13.40 -21.60 13.24
C SER A 595 14.80 -22.01 13.68
N GLN A 596 15.77 -22.07 12.75
CA GLN A 596 17.18 -22.34 13.08
C GLN A 596 17.71 -21.39 14.17
N TRP A 597 17.16 -20.18 14.23
CA TRP A 597 17.45 -19.18 15.26
C TRP A 597 16.99 -19.64 16.65
N MET A 598 15.83 -20.29 16.75
CA MET A 598 15.37 -20.89 17.99
C MET A 598 16.22 -22.07 18.43
N GLU A 599 16.61 -22.95 17.51
CA GLU A 599 17.47 -24.09 17.85
C GLU A 599 18.81 -23.62 18.44
N GLN A 600 19.40 -22.55 17.90
CA GLN A 600 20.61 -21.94 18.43
C GLN A 600 20.42 -21.35 19.84
N MET A 601 19.28 -20.71 20.12
CA MET A 601 18.98 -20.18 21.45
C MET A 601 18.77 -21.32 22.46
N VAL A 602 17.93 -22.32 22.19
CA VAL A 602 17.72 -23.46 23.11
C VAL A 602 19.01 -24.23 23.34
N GLU A 603 19.82 -24.44 22.29
CA GLU A 603 21.11 -25.13 22.43
C GLU A 603 22.06 -24.35 23.34
N PHE A 604 22.12 -23.03 23.19
CA PHE A 604 22.98 -22.17 23.99
C PHE A 604 22.53 -22.06 25.46
N TYR A 605 21.25 -21.77 25.67
CA TYR A 605 20.67 -21.59 27.01
C TYR A 605 20.44 -22.91 27.76
N GLY A 606 20.48 -24.04 27.05
CA GLY A 606 20.30 -25.37 27.61
C GLY A 606 18.83 -25.77 27.83
N GLY A 607 17.88 -25.05 27.23
CA GLY A 607 16.44 -25.31 27.32
C GLY A 607 15.60 -24.14 26.80
N TYR A 608 14.28 -24.31 26.78
CA TYR A 608 13.32 -23.24 26.49
C TYR A 608 13.20 -22.24 27.66
N PRO A 609 12.68 -21.01 27.45
CA PRO A 609 12.53 -20.00 28.50
C PRO A 609 11.81 -20.48 29.77
N ASP A 610 10.79 -21.31 29.63
CA ASP A 610 10.06 -21.92 30.76
C ASP A 610 10.85 -23.03 31.48
N GLU A 611 11.81 -23.65 30.80
CA GLU A 611 12.62 -24.76 31.33
C GLU A 611 13.87 -24.25 32.06
N VAL A 612 14.49 -23.18 31.55
CA VAL A 612 15.73 -22.58 32.07
C VAL A 612 15.59 -21.06 32.26
N PRO A 613 14.58 -20.57 33.02
CA PRO A 613 14.28 -19.15 33.12
C PRO A 613 15.46 -18.32 33.67
N ASP A 614 16.26 -18.89 34.58
CA ASP A 614 17.44 -18.23 35.14
C ASP A 614 18.51 -17.96 34.06
N ALA A 615 18.65 -18.85 33.08
CA ALA A 615 19.62 -18.68 32.00
C ALA A 615 19.23 -17.53 31.06
N TYR A 616 17.93 -17.38 30.75
CA TYR A 616 17.45 -16.24 29.97
C TYR A 616 17.51 -14.93 30.77
N MET A 617 17.28 -14.99 32.09
CA MET A 617 17.38 -13.83 32.98
C MET A 617 18.82 -13.31 33.11
N GLU A 618 19.83 -14.19 33.07
CA GLU A 618 21.25 -13.79 33.07
C GLU A 618 21.62 -12.90 31.88
N TYR A 619 20.89 -13.03 30.77
CA TYR A 619 21.07 -12.23 29.56
C TYR A 619 19.98 -11.15 29.40
N SER A 620 19.13 -10.96 30.41
CA SER A 620 18.10 -9.92 30.39
C SER A 620 18.60 -8.65 31.08
N PRO A 621 18.54 -7.46 30.44
CA PRO A 621 18.93 -6.21 31.09
C PRO A 621 18.21 -5.93 32.42
N CYS A 622 16.95 -6.34 32.55
CA CYS A 622 16.15 -6.18 33.76
C CYS A 622 16.76 -6.87 34.99
N GLY A 623 17.56 -7.93 34.79
CA GLY A 623 18.26 -8.64 35.84
C GLY A 623 19.48 -7.90 36.41
N HIS A 624 19.97 -6.85 35.72
CA HIS A 624 21.25 -6.19 36.02
C HIS A 624 21.14 -4.67 36.19
N ILE A 625 19.93 -4.16 36.40
CA ILE A 625 19.67 -2.71 36.52
C ILE A 625 20.47 -2.09 37.68
N ALA A 626 20.69 -2.84 38.77
CA ALA A 626 21.46 -2.36 39.92
C ALA A 626 22.92 -2.02 39.55
N GLU A 627 23.47 -2.69 38.55
CA GLU A 627 24.84 -2.57 38.07
C GLU A 627 25.00 -1.53 36.96
N PHE A 628 23.91 -0.96 36.43
CA PHE A 628 24.00 0.03 35.36
C PHE A 628 24.89 1.22 35.75
N THR A 629 25.86 1.53 34.89
CA THR A 629 26.85 2.59 35.10
C THR A 629 26.44 3.90 34.43
N ALA A 630 25.56 3.83 33.43
CA ALA A 630 25.08 4.96 32.64
C ALA A 630 23.61 5.32 32.95
N PRO A 631 23.22 6.60 32.84
CA PRO A 631 21.82 7.00 32.69
C PRO A 631 21.21 6.42 31.42
N VAL A 632 19.90 6.15 31.47
CA VAL A 632 19.13 5.55 30.37
C VAL A 632 18.05 6.52 29.85
N PHE A 633 17.88 6.63 28.54
CA PHE A 633 16.70 7.27 27.94
C PHE A 633 15.84 6.20 27.25
N ILE A 634 14.61 6.06 27.74
CA ILE A 634 13.59 5.11 27.27
C ILE A 634 12.69 5.81 26.25
N ILE A 635 12.53 5.25 25.05
CA ILE A 635 11.63 5.77 24.02
C ILE A 635 10.73 4.64 23.54
N HIS A 636 9.42 4.72 23.77
CA HIS A 636 8.49 3.64 23.39
C HIS A 636 7.16 4.14 22.86
N GLY A 637 6.53 3.38 21.97
CA GLY A 637 5.18 3.65 21.46
C GLY A 637 4.13 2.78 22.14
N LYS A 638 3.01 3.35 22.61
CA LYS A 638 1.94 2.57 23.26
C LYS A 638 1.18 1.65 22.31
N MET A 639 1.27 1.90 21.01
CA MET A 639 0.67 1.07 19.95
C MET A 639 1.69 0.10 19.32
N ASP A 640 2.83 -0.13 19.99
CA ASP A 640 3.83 -1.08 19.56
C ASP A 640 3.33 -2.53 19.72
N THR A 641 3.08 -3.19 18.58
CA THR A 641 2.64 -4.59 18.56
C THR A 641 3.80 -5.59 18.55
N THR A 642 5.03 -5.12 18.26
CA THR A 642 6.23 -5.96 18.15
C THR A 642 6.85 -6.16 19.53
N VAL A 643 7.21 -5.07 20.20
CA VAL A 643 7.74 -5.06 21.57
C VAL A 643 6.72 -4.36 22.46
N PRO A 644 6.06 -5.09 23.38
CA PRO A 644 5.07 -4.51 24.27
C PRO A 644 5.60 -3.33 25.06
N VAL A 645 4.78 -2.29 25.21
CA VAL A 645 5.11 -1.11 26.01
C VAL A 645 5.35 -1.45 27.50
N GLU A 646 4.87 -2.61 27.94
CA GLU A 646 5.13 -3.22 29.24
C GLU A 646 6.63 -3.37 29.54
N HIS A 647 7.50 -3.55 28.54
CA HIS A 647 8.94 -3.54 28.75
C HIS A 647 9.46 -2.16 29.19
N ALA A 648 8.94 -1.08 28.60
CA ALA A 648 9.32 0.28 29.00
C ALA A 648 8.84 0.61 30.42
N TYR A 649 7.62 0.20 30.79
CA TYR A 649 7.12 0.37 32.16
C TYR A 649 7.92 -0.48 33.17
N THR A 650 8.23 -1.73 32.83
CA THR A 650 9.04 -2.60 33.70
C THR A 650 10.44 -2.03 33.91
N LEU A 651 11.08 -1.57 32.84
CA LEU A 651 12.38 -0.91 32.91
C LEU A 651 12.33 0.36 33.77
N GLN A 652 11.30 1.19 33.59
CA GLN A 652 11.06 2.38 34.41
C GLN A 652 10.99 2.03 35.90
N GLU A 653 10.14 1.06 36.28
CA GLU A 653 9.95 0.64 37.66
C GLU A 653 11.25 0.11 38.30
N LEU A 654 12.03 -0.65 37.55
CA LEU A 654 13.31 -1.18 38.02
C LEU A 654 14.37 -0.08 38.18
N LEU A 655 14.45 0.87 37.26
CA LEU A 655 15.36 2.01 37.36
C LEU A 655 15.01 2.88 38.58
N ASP A 656 13.72 3.14 38.82
CA ASP A 656 13.24 3.81 40.02
C ASP A 656 13.62 3.05 41.30
N TYR A 657 13.35 1.74 41.33
CA TYR A 657 13.64 0.88 42.48
C TYR A 657 15.14 0.89 42.85
N HIS A 658 16.02 0.88 41.85
CA HIS A 658 17.47 0.91 42.03
C HIS A 658 18.08 2.32 42.11
N ASN A 659 17.25 3.37 42.09
CA ASN A 659 17.67 4.78 42.08
C ASN A 659 18.67 5.09 40.95
N LYS A 660 18.40 4.58 39.74
CA LYS A 660 19.20 4.84 38.55
C LYS A 660 18.61 6.03 37.79
N PRO A 661 19.46 6.96 37.30
CA PRO A 661 18.96 8.11 36.54
C PRO A 661 18.42 7.67 35.18
N TYR A 662 17.23 8.15 34.82
CA TYR A 662 16.66 7.91 33.51
C TYR A 662 15.76 9.06 33.03
N GLU A 663 15.51 9.07 31.73
CA GLU A 663 14.47 9.87 31.08
C GLU A 663 13.55 8.92 30.30
N ILE A 664 12.30 9.32 30.05
CA ILE A 664 11.33 8.48 29.33
C ILE A 664 10.44 9.32 28.41
N TYR A 665 10.22 8.81 27.20
CA TYR A 665 9.27 9.33 26.23
C TYR A 665 8.34 8.21 25.78
N LEU A 666 7.03 8.36 26.04
CA LEU A 666 6.00 7.43 25.59
C LEU A 666 5.10 8.12 24.57
N SER A 667 5.08 7.63 23.33
CA SER A 667 4.14 8.08 22.31
C SER A 667 2.78 7.40 22.51
N GLU A 668 1.70 8.17 22.53
CA GLU A 668 0.34 7.64 22.68
C GLU A 668 -0.13 6.85 21.44
N GLU A 669 0.25 7.31 20.24
CA GLU A 669 -0.17 6.72 18.96
C GLU A 669 0.98 5.99 18.24
N GLY A 670 2.20 6.06 18.79
CA GLY A 670 3.39 5.48 18.18
C GLY A 670 3.33 3.97 18.08
N ALA A 671 3.47 3.45 16.86
CA ALA A 671 3.74 2.04 16.58
C ALA A 671 5.26 1.73 16.69
N HIS A 672 5.63 0.46 16.51
CA HIS A 672 7.05 0.05 16.49
C HIS A 672 7.86 0.89 15.49
N GLY A 673 8.95 1.51 15.94
CA GLY A 673 9.80 2.33 15.08
C GLY A 673 9.25 3.72 14.73
N PHE A 674 8.24 4.25 15.45
CA PHE A 674 7.65 5.57 15.17
C PHE A 674 8.69 6.72 15.11
N TYR A 675 9.78 6.60 15.85
CA TYR A 675 10.91 7.55 15.90
C TYR A 675 11.76 7.56 14.61
N HIS A 676 11.49 6.65 13.66
CA HIS A 676 12.05 6.67 12.31
C HIS A 676 11.03 7.11 11.23
N THR A 677 9.86 7.62 11.65
CA THR A 677 8.84 8.18 10.75
C THR A 677 9.07 9.67 10.47
N ARG A 678 8.24 10.26 9.60
CA ARG A 678 8.31 11.68 9.21
C ARG A 678 7.26 12.53 9.93
N THR A 679 7.00 12.18 11.18
CA THR A 679 6.07 12.92 12.02
C THR A 679 6.80 14.03 12.75
N ALA A 680 6.09 15.10 13.10
CA ALA A 680 6.63 16.12 14.00
C ALA A 680 7.04 15.51 15.35
N GLU A 681 6.38 14.42 15.74
CA GLU A 681 6.73 13.64 16.93
C GLU A 681 8.11 12.98 16.79
N ALA A 682 8.40 12.29 15.69
CA ALA A 682 9.71 11.69 15.46
C ALA A 682 10.84 12.73 15.49
N ALA A 683 10.63 13.90 14.87
CA ALA A 683 11.62 14.99 14.91
C ALA A 683 11.89 15.46 16.35
N LYS A 684 10.83 15.66 17.14
CA LYS A 684 10.93 16.00 18.56
C LYS A 684 11.66 14.93 19.36
N VAL A 685 11.43 13.65 19.08
CA VAL A 685 12.14 12.55 19.74
C VAL A 685 13.65 12.63 19.47
N TRP A 686 14.07 12.89 18.23
CA TRP A 686 15.48 13.07 17.91
C TRP A 686 16.12 14.28 18.60
N GLU A 687 15.40 15.39 18.72
CA GLU A 687 15.87 16.53 19.53
C GLU A 687 16.12 16.11 20.98
N LEU A 688 15.19 15.37 21.60
CA LEU A 688 15.34 14.87 22.97
C LEU A 688 16.51 13.89 23.11
N ILE A 689 16.77 13.05 22.10
CA ILE A 689 17.92 12.13 22.09
C ILE A 689 19.23 12.92 22.18
N PHE A 690 19.38 13.97 21.38
CA PHE A 690 20.60 14.79 21.40
C PHE A 690 20.71 15.67 22.64
N ASP A 691 19.59 16.18 23.18
CA ASP A 691 19.59 16.87 24.47
C ASP A 691 20.10 15.95 25.59
N PHE A 692 19.67 14.68 25.57
CA PHE A 692 20.12 13.67 26.51
C PHE A 692 21.61 13.36 26.34
N PHE A 693 22.10 13.15 25.11
CA PHE A 693 23.52 12.93 24.88
C PHE A 693 24.36 14.16 25.26
N ASP A 694 23.94 15.37 24.90
CA ASP A 694 24.66 16.60 25.23
C ASP A 694 24.81 16.77 26.75
N LYS A 695 23.77 16.44 27.52
CA LYS A 695 23.77 16.49 28.98
C LYS A 695 24.82 15.59 29.64
N TYR A 696 25.14 14.44 29.05
CA TYR A 696 26.02 13.44 29.68
C TYR A 696 27.36 13.25 28.98
N LEU A 697 27.46 13.61 27.71
CA LEU A 697 28.68 13.44 26.90
C LEU A 697 29.42 14.76 26.67
N LYS A 698 28.77 15.92 26.78
CA LYS A 698 29.42 17.24 26.61
C LYS A 698 29.60 18.03 27.91
N SER A 699 29.06 17.54 29.03
CA SER A 699 29.18 18.18 30.34
C SER A 699 30.58 18.11 30.95
#